data_AF-S9QK57-F1
#
_entry.id   AF-S9QK57-F1
#
_cell.length_a   1.000
_cell.length_b   1.000
_cell.length_c   1.000
_cell.angle_alpha   90.00
_cell.angle_beta   90.00
_cell.angle_gamma   90.00
#
_symmetry.space_group_name_H-M   'P 1'
#
loop_
_entity.id
_entity.type
_entity.pdbx_description
1 polymer ?
#
loop_
_entity_poly.entity_id
_entity_poly.type
_entity_poly.pdbx_seq_one_letter_code
_entity_poly.pdbx_strand_id
1 'polypeptide(L)'
;MASGLFGTIEPRSQRGRVACSVPLPEAELRAGNSNWTKGLQSMSEWVWSANLNPVVFPNNLGRYFLQIPAVFEQQLHYSTTLIFDEPSFKNGVQISGMLPRPLREMVISLIAQRRRCWYSMTHHAILGKLTATRHGMSDEDFAARWSQLDEHRAHAELFSRAELAALDFAAAFATNPKAYSDDQYAELRAALAGENERRHGQQGRWLEQLAAARRARSMGLLRGLEGAALDESSRDAATLAGTRHLSSEANERLVNGQVVELAFVCLQFVALTGVFSALNVHDEDFLATTLKEVVPSPVIAKINQLNEAGGQGMAPTLPPAVPVPLQAILEGRVVVEPAPLQGARVPLVPDEGAPSQGPRDKVMSLLRHHGELARYLPPYSLPVLFDEDTWRNGVHTGGFVTRRLKEVVNQKIFRLQRCRYGIAHHGLLLLDDLLREHGTGTFRPPSMSDADEARARARAQERASTLLTHAHSHRQAPEGVFSALERVAMSWAEELVTRPHEAYRMEQGLRDALDRENRHELYAGLRRLDTSLDGGDVEAAHKRLVDHQLAELAMVMGHVDGLGRVFTLLRLGSEEPVQARQQEGSGSPRALGLSLASTTVGELLVNPRANDRVLEQLQSGETSIFIPATETVRTGEF
;
A
#
# COMPACT_ATOMS: atom_id res chain seq x y z
N MET A 1 44.10 23.60 5.23
CA MET A 1 44.13 23.42 3.76
C MET A 1 44.48 21.99 3.43
N ALA A 2 43.48 21.12 3.39
CA ALA A 2 43.55 19.76 2.85
C ALA A 2 42.24 19.48 2.13
N SER A 3 41.96 20.29 1.10
CA SER A 3 40.86 20.09 0.15
C SER A 3 41.48 19.55 -1.14
N GLY A 4 41.53 18.23 -1.29
CA GLY A 4 42.08 17.62 -2.49
C GLY A 4 41.83 16.12 -2.51
N LEU A 5 41.13 15.68 -3.58
CA LEU A 5 41.03 14.31 -4.08
C LEU A 5 39.88 13.43 -3.57
N PHE A 6 38.66 13.95 -3.50
CA PHE A 6 37.50 13.15 -3.91
C PHE A 6 36.97 13.74 -5.21
N GLY A 7 37.20 13.05 -6.33
CA GLY A 7 36.63 13.46 -7.61
C GLY A 7 35.12 13.57 -7.48
N THR A 8 34.53 14.62 -8.07
CA THR A 8 33.08 14.80 -8.11
C THR A 8 32.48 13.60 -8.85
N ILE A 9 31.65 12.81 -8.17
CA ILE A 9 31.01 11.64 -8.76
C ILE A 9 29.77 12.13 -9.53
N GLU A 10 29.73 11.80 -10.81
CA GLU A 10 28.65 12.18 -11.70
C GLU A 10 27.45 11.23 -11.52
N PRO A 11 26.22 11.73 -11.31
CA PRO A 11 25.03 10.91 -11.36
C PRO A 11 24.91 10.22 -12.71
N ARG A 12 24.55 8.94 -12.71
CA ARG A 12 24.39 8.16 -13.94
C ARG A 12 23.31 8.79 -14.82
N SER A 13 23.63 8.95 -16.10
CA SER A 13 22.65 9.45 -17.08
C SER A 13 21.52 8.44 -17.31
N GLN A 14 20.29 8.94 -17.43
CA GLN A 14 19.15 8.16 -17.91
C GLN A 14 19.03 8.17 -19.45
N ARG A 15 19.95 8.84 -20.18
CA ARG A 15 19.93 8.86 -21.66
C ARG A 15 20.06 7.44 -22.21
N GLY A 16 19.17 7.09 -23.15
CA GLY A 16 19.15 5.77 -23.79
C GLY A 16 18.38 4.69 -23.00
N ARG A 17 17.79 5.01 -21.84
CA ARG A 17 16.76 4.14 -21.26
C ARG A 17 15.54 4.09 -22.19
N VAL A 18 14.80 2.98 -22.12
CA VAL A 18 13.46 2.88 -22.71
C VAL A 18 12.64 4.07 -22.21
N ALA A 19 11.79 4.64 -23.06
CA ALA A 19 10.92 5.73 -22.67
C ALA A 19 9.94 5.26 -21.57
N CYS A 20 9.38 6.22 -20.83
CA CYS A 20 8.26 5.91 -19.96
C CYS A 20 7.09 5.34 -20.79
N SER A 21 6.45 4.30 -20.26
CA SER A 21 5.35 3.60 -20.92
C SER A 21 4.13 4.48 -21.15
N VAL A 22 3.89 5.47 -20.28
CA VAL A 22 2.78 6.40 -20.41
C VAL A 22 3.36 7.80 -20.67
N PRO A 23 2.94 8.52 -21.71
CA PRO A 23 3.45 9.87 -21.95
C PRO A 23 2.99 10.83 -20.86
N LEU A 24 3.79 11.88 -20.62
CA LEU A 24 3.34 13.01 -19.81
C LEU A 24 2.14 13.66 -20.52
N PRO A 25 1.05 14.01 -19.81
CA PRO A 25 -0.19 14.49 -20.41
C PRO A 25 -0.10 15.95 -20.91
N GLU A 26 1.01 16.37 -21.55
CA GLU A 26 1.27 17.77 -21.93
C GLU A 26 0.17 18.39 -22.81
N ALA A 27 -0.43 17.60 -23.71
CA ALA A 27 -1.56 18.04 -24.54
C ALA A 27 -2.82 18.25 -23.69
N GLU A 28 -3.08 17.37 -22.72
CA GLU A 28 -4.23 17.42 -21.83
C GLU A 28 -4.13 18.57 -20.83
N LEU A 29 -2.90 18.91 -20.39
CA LEU A 29 -2.63 20.08 -19.56
C LEU A 29 -3.04 21.40 -20.23
N ARG A 30 -3.01 21.46 -21.57
CA ARG A 30 -3.37 22.64 -22.35
C ARG A 30 -4.87 22.71 -22.66
N ALA A 31 -5.63 21.64 -22.41
CA ALA A 31 -7.03 21.53 -22.80
C ALA A 31 -8.01 22.31 -21.90
N GLY A 32 -7.53 23.03 -20.87
CA GLY A 32 -8.36 23.97 -20.08
C GLY A 32 -9.50 23.34 -19.29
N ASN A 33 -9.48 22.03 -19.05
CA ASN A 33 -10.56 21.32 -18.38
C ASN A 33 -10.51 21.52 -16.86
N SER A 34 -11.65 21.90 -16.25
CA SER A 34 -11.79 22.12 -14.80
C SER A 34 -11.33 20.94 -13.92
N ASN A 35 -11.55 19.70 -14.33
CA ASN A 35 -11.13 18.50 -13.59
C ASN A 35 -9.60 18.38 -13.56
N TRP A 36 -8.95 18.71 -14.67
CA TRP A 36 -7.50 18.75 -14.80
C TRP A 36 -6.90 20.00 -14.17
N THR A 37 -7.65 21.10 -14.15
CA THR A 37 -7.27 22.36 -13.49
C THR A 37 -7.11 22.17 -12.00
N LYS A 38 -8.02 21.42 -11.35
CA LYS A 38 -7.88 21.08 -9.93
C LYS A 38 -6.65 20.19 -9.68
N GLY A 39 -6.38 19.25 -10.58
CA GLY A 39 -5.13 18.49 -10.58
C GLY A 39 -3.90 19.36 -10.79
N LEU A 40 -3.93 20.34 -11.68
CA LEU A 40 -2.84 21.29 -11.90
C LEU A 40 -2.61 22.20 -10.67
N GLN A 41 -3.68 22.66 -10.04
CA GLN A 41 -3.62 23.41 -8.77
C GLN A 41 -2.99 22.54 -7.68
N SER A 42 -3.49 21.32 -7.51
CA SER A 42 -2.97 20.34 -6.56
C SER A 42 -1.50 19.99 -6.84
N MET A 43 -1.09 19.87 -8.11
CA MET A 43 0.32 19.71 -8.50
C MET A 43 1.17 20.91 -8.14
N SER A 44 0.65 22.13 -8.32
CA SER A 44 1.36 23.37 -7.96
C SER A 44 1.51 23.54 -6.44
N GLU A 45 0.58 22.97 -5.67
CA GLU A 45 0.65 22.87 -4.21
C GLU A 45 1.57 21.71 -3.78
N TRP A 46 1.69 20.66 -4.59
CA TRP A 46 2.53 19.50 -4.32
C TRP A 46 3.97 19.68 -4.74
N VAL A 47 4.66 20.49 -3.95
CA VAL A 47 6.09 20.68 -4.10
C VAL A 47 6.79 19.97 -2.97
N TRP A 48 7.46 18.86 -3.29
CA TRP A 48 8.18 18.02 -2.30
C TRP A 48 9.17 18.82 -1.45
N SER A 49 9.68 19.92 -1.98
CA SER A 49 10.66 20.78 -1.34
C SER A 49 10.11 22.08 -0.76
N ALA A 50 8.85 22.49 -0.96
CA ALA A 50 8.42 23.84 -0.58
C ALA A 50 8.57 24.14 0.93
N ASN A 51 8.54 23.10 1.78
CA ASN A 51 8.78 23.20 3.21
C ASN A 51 10.25 22.93 3.65
N LEU A 52 11.15 22.63 2.70
CA LEU A 52 12.52 22.17 2.94
C LEU A 52 13.60 22.90 2.11
N ASN A 53 13.23 23.61 1.04
CA ASN A 53 14.11 24.34 0.13
C ASN A 53 13.39 25.61 -0.39
N PRO A 54 14.06 26.76 -0.51
CA PRO A 54 13.50 27.95 -1.14
C PRO A 54 13.18 27.79 -2.65
N VAL A 55 13.67 26.74 -3.31
CA VAL A 55 13.41 26.43 -4.73
C VAL A 55 12.42 25.27 -4.87
N VAL A 56 11.35 25.54 -5.62
CA VAL A 56 10.28 24.61 -5.96
C VAL A 56 10.72 23.67 -7.08
N PHE A 57 10.62 22.35 -6.87
CA PHE A 57 10.87 21.34 -7.89
C PHE A 57 9.56 20.70 -8.36
N PRO A 58 9.09 20.96 -9.58
CA PRO A 58 7.98 20.19 -10.15
C PRO A 58 8.46 18.77 -10.41
N ASN A 59 7.75 17.77 -9.88
CA ASN A 59 8.08 16.36 -10.11
C ASN A 59 7.20 15.77 -11.23
N ASN A 60 7.78 14.83 -11.98
CA ASN A 60 7.10 14.05 -13.01
C ASN A 60 5.99 13.19 -12.41
N LEU A 61 6.10 12.78 -11.14
CA LEU A 61 5.06 12.00 -10.45
C LEU A 61 3.68 12.66 -10.51
N GLY A 62 3.57 13.95 -10.19
CA GLY A 62 2.32 14.69 -10.26
C GLY A 62 1.70 14.62 -11.66
N ARG A 63 2.53 14.72 -12.70
CA ARG A 63 2.10 14.61 -14.11
C ARG A 63 1.60 13.21 -14.44
N TYR A 64 2.20 12.15 -13.89
CA TYR A 64 1.73 10.79 -14.09
C TYR A 64 0.39 10.53 -13.41
N PHE A 65 0.19 11.02 -12.21
CA PHE A 65 -1.09 10.83 -11.52
C PHE A 65 -2.24 11.61 -12.14
N LEU A 66 -1.96 12.65 -12.92
CA LEU A 66 -3.01 13.28 -13.72
C LEU A 66 -3.66 12.31 -14.71
N GLN A 67 -3.00 11.22 -15.11
CA GLN A 67 -3.64 10.15 -15.90
C GLN A 67 -4.84 9.50 -15.19
N ILE A 68 -5.00 9.73 -13.88
CA ILE A 68 -6.15 9.29 -13.09
C ILE A 68 -6.67 10.46 -12.24
N PRO A 69 -7.35 11.46 -12.85
CA PRO A 69 -7.70 12.71 -12.18
C PRO A 69 -8.50 12.52 -10.87
N ALA A 70 -9.40 11.54 -10.82
CA ALA A 70 -10.22 11.25 -9.64
C ALA A 70 -9.39 10.77 -8.44
N VAL A 71 -8.21 10.19 -8.69
CA VAL A 71 -7.32 9.64 -7.66
C VAL A 71 -6.28 10.68 -7.21
N PHE A 72 -5.83 11.53 -8.13
CA PHE A 72 -4.65 12.38 -7.91
C PHE A 72 -4.70 13.25 -6.64
N GLU A 73 -5.78 14.00 -6.44
CA GLU A 73 -5.91 14.91 -5.27
C GLU A 73 -5.85 14.14 -3.95
N GLN A 74 -6.52 12.99 -3.87
CA GLN A 74 -6.54 12.19 -2.65
C GLN A 74 -5.19 11.51 -2.41
N GLN A 75 -4.57 11.00 -3.48
CA GLN A 75 -3.23 10.44 -3.46
C GLN A 75 -2.18 11.46 -3.01
N LEU A 76 -2.35 12.72 -3.43
CA LEU A 76 -1.55 13.85 -3.00
C LEU A 76 -1.68 14.10 -1.49
N HIS A 77 -2.90 14.28 -1.00
CA HIS A 77 -3.13 14.53 0.43
C HIS A 77 -2.61 13.38 1.27
N TYR A 78 -2.90 12.15 0.85
CA TYR A 78 -2.41 10.93 1.50
C TYR A 78 -0.88 10.87 1.58
N SER A 79 -0.19 11.12 0.46
CA SER A 79 1.28 11.12 0.42
C SER A 79 1.86 12.26 1.26
N THR A 80 1.23 13.44 1.23
CA THR A 80 1.71 14.59 1.99
C THR A 80 1.64 14.34 3.48
N THR A 81 0.51 13.79 3.95
CA THR A 81 0.33 13.41 5.35
C THR A 81 1.38 12.42 5.81
N LEU A 82 1.61 11.36 5.04
CA LEU A 82 2.56 10.31 5.42
C LEU A 82 4.01 10.78 5.37
N ILE A 83 4.37 11.54 4.34
CA ILE A 83 5.76 11.92 4.08
C ILE A 83 6.10 13.15 4.92
N PHE A 84 5.40 14.25 4.75
CA PHE A 84 5.87 15.58 5.13
C PHE A 84 5.31 16.12 6.45
N ASP A 85 4.20 15.58 6.96
CA ASP A 85 3.60 16.13 8.18
C ASP A 85 4.56 16.01 9.37
N GLU A 86 4.86 17.15 9.98
CA GLU A 86 5.41 17.19 11.34
C GLU A 86 4.34 16.75 12.35
N PRO A 87 4.71 16.46 13.62
CA PRO A 87 3.74 16.13 14.66
C PRO A 87 2.60 17.16 14.70
N SER A 88 1.38 16.72 14.37
CA SER A 88 0.20 17.59 14.31
C SER A 88 -0.86 17.12 15.28
N PHE A 89 -1.56 18.08 15.91
CA PHE A 89 -2.48 17.82 17.01
C PHE A 89 -3.84 18.44 16.75
N LYS A 90 -4.91 17.70 17.05
CA LYS A 90 -6.28 18.20 17.07
C LYS A 90 -6.89 17.92 18.43
N ASN A 91 -7.37 18.97 19.10
CA ASN A 91 -7.92 18.91 20.47
C ASN A 91 -6.97 18.23 21.49
N GLY A 92 -5.66 18.41 21.32
CA GLY A 92 -4.64 17.82 22.19
C GLY A 92 -4.31 16.35 21.92
N VAL A 93 -4.91 15.74 20.89
CA VAL A 93 -4.58 14.39 20.43
C VAL A 93 -3.73 14.51 19.17
N GLN A 94 -2.62 13.78 19.12
CA GLN A 94 -1.79 13.72 17.92
C GLN A 94 -2.55 12.98 16.80
N ILE A 95 -2.60 13.55 15.61
CA ILE A 95 -3.36 13.02 14.46
C ILE A 95 -2.50 12.63 13.26
N SER A 96 -1.24 13.10 13.22
CA SER A 96 -0.22 12.79 12.20
C SER A 96 1.19 13.03 12.74
N GLY A 97 2.21 12.55 12.02
CA GLY A 97 3.62 12.73 12.36
C GLY A 97 4.04 11.97 13.62
N MET A 98 3.45 10.80 13.86
CA MET A 98 3.76 9.88 14.96
C MET A 98 5.23 9.44 14.89
N LEU A 99 5.78 9.33 13.68
CA LEU A 99 7.18 9.04 13.44
C LEU A 99 7.97 10.32 13.08
N PRO A 100 9.20 10.47 13.60
CA PRO A 100 10.09 11.55 13.17
C PRO A 100 10.36 11.50 11.67
N ARG A 101 10.37 12.69 11.04
CA ARG A 101 10.62 12.86 9.62
C ARG A 101 11.92 12.18 9.11
N PRO A 102 13.08 12.27 9.81
CA PRO A 102 14.28 11.53 9.40
C PRO A 102 14.10 10.00 9.34
N LEU A 103 13.35 9.42 10.28
CA LEU A 103 13.10 7.97 10.28
C LEU A 103 12.24 7.55 9.09
N ARG A 104 11.20 8.34 8.78
CA ARG A 104 10.38 8.10 7.58
C ARG A 104 11.23 8.14 6.31
N GLU A 105 12.10 9.14 6.14
CA GLU A 105 12.99 9.23 4.97
C GLU A 105 13.98 8.06 4.86
N MET A 106 14.51 7.55 5.97
CA MET A 106 15.35 6.35 5.96
C MET A 106 14.56 5.10 5.53
N VAL A 107 13.35 4.91 6.05
CA VAL A 107 12.46 3.81 5.67
C VAL A 107 12.11 3.88 4.19
N ILE A 108 11.77 5.07 3.69
CA ILE A 108 11.46 5.31 2.29
C ILE A 108 12.66 4.99 1.40
N SER A 109 13.83 5.52 1.76
CA SER A 109 15.07 5.30 1.02
C SER A 109 15.48 3.82 1.01
N LEU A 110 15.31 3.12 2.14
CA LEU A 110 15.54 1.67 2.23
C LEU A 110 14.64 0.90 1.24
N ILE A 111 13.35 1.19 1.22
CA ILE A 111 12.41 0.52 0.30
C ILE A 111 12.81 0.78 -1.16
N ALA A 112 13.17 2.03 -1.49
CA ALA A 112 13.64 2.39 -2.82
C ALA A 112 14.91 1.62 -3.23
N GLN A 113 15.89 1.49 -2.32
CA GLN A 113 17.13 0.72 -2.55
C GLN A 113 16.85 -0.78 -2.71
N ARG A 114 16.01 -1.35 -1.84
CA ARG A 114 15.65 -2.78 -1.86
C ARG A 114 14.86 -3.18 -3.10
N ARG A 115 14.02 -2.29 -3.62
CA ARG A 115 13.22 -2.52 -4.83
C ARG A 115 13.88 -2.00 -6.11
N ARG A 116 15.08 -1.43 -6.01
CA ARG A 116 15.85 -0.86 -7.13
C ARG A 116 15.05 0.16 -7.94
N CYS A 117 14.27 0.97 -7.24
CA CYS A 117 13.46 1.99 -7.87
C CYS A 117 14.29 3.25 -8.08
N TRP A 118 14.75 3.47 -9.31
CA TRP A 118 15.60 4.61 -9.66
C TRP A 118 14.98 5.94 -9.21
N TYR A 119 13.74 6.21 -9.61
CA TYR A 119 13.06 7.48 -9.35
C TYR A 119 12.98 7.80 -7.86
N SER A 120 12.58 6.82 -7.03
CA SER A 120 12.53 7.02 -5.58
C SER A 120 13.92 7.16 -4.95
N MET A 121 14.93 6.42 -5.41
CA MET A 121 16.29 6.51 -4.86
C MET A 121 16.89 7.91 -5.08
N THR A 122 16.78 8.47 -6.28
CA THR A 122 17.34 9.79 -6.62
C THR A 122 16.63 10.90 -5.84
N HIS A 123 15.31 10.89 -5.81
CA HIS A 123 14.54 11.92 -5.14
C HIS A 123 14.68 11.88 -3.62
N HIS A 124 14.61 10.70 -3.02
CA HIS A 124 14.72 10.57 -1.56
C HIS A 124 16.15 10.69 -1.04
N ALA A 125 17.16 10.62 -1.92
CA ALA A 125 18.49 11.09 -1.56
C ALA A 125 18.51 12.61 -1.35
N ILE A 126 17.87 13.39 -2.24
CA ILE A 126 17.76 14.85 -2.09
C ILE A 126 16.88 15.19 -0.88
N LEU A 127 15.67 14.64 -0.80
CA LEU A 127 14.73 14.93 0.31
C LEU A 127 15.28 14.46 1.65
N GLY A 128 15.91 13.28 1.68
CA GLY A 128 16.60 12.76 2.84
C GLY A 128 17.73 13.68 3.29
N LYS A 129 18.53 14.21 2.36
CA LYS A 129 19.61 15.15 2.69
C LYS A 129 19.09 16.49 3.23
N LEU A 130 18.07 17.07 2.59
CA LEU A 130 17.46 18.31 3.05
C LEU A 130 16.84 18.13 4.45
N THR A 131 16.18 17.00 4.68
CA THR A 131 15.64 16.61 5.99
C THR A 131 16.78 16.47 7.01
N ALA A 132 17.85 15.75 6.67
CA ALA A 132 19.01 15.55 7.55
C ALA A 132 19.63 16.90 7.97
N THR A 133 19.83 17.82 7.03
CA THR A 133 20.34 19.18 7.30
C THR A 133 19.42 19.94 8.25
N ARG A 134 18.10 19.93 8.01
CA ARG A 134 17.10 20.61 8.87
C ARG A 134 17.11 20.07 10.30
N HIS A 135 17.43 18.79 10.48
CA HIS A 135 17.52 18.13 11.78
C HIS A 135 18.95 18.10 12.36
N GLY A 136 19.88 18.88 11.80
CA GLY A 136 21.22 19.07 12.36
C GLY A 136 22.20 17.90 12.14
N MET A 137 21.91 16.99 11.21
CA MET A 137 22.80 15.88 10.84
C MET A 137 23.88 16.37 9.87
N SER A 138 25.13 15.98 10.12
CA SER A 138 26.26 16.31 9.24
C SER A 138 26.17 15.59 7.89
N ASP A 139 26.87 16.11 6.88
CA ASP A 139 26.96 15.49 5.56
C ASP A 139 27.63 14.11 5.62
N GLU A 140 28.63 13.96 6.50
CA GLU A 140 29.36 12.71 6.72
C GLU A 140 28.44 11.65 7.34
N ASP A 141 27.71 12.01 8.40
CA ASP A 141 26.75 11.11 9.04
C ASP A 141 25.64 10.72 8.06
N PHE A 142 25.09 11.69 7.32
CA PHE A 142 24.06 11.40 6.32
C PHE A 142 24.57 10.41 5.26
N ALA A 143 25.77 10.65 4.73
CA ALA A 143 26.36 9.81 3.70
C ALA A 143 26.68 8.39 4.20
N ALA A 144 27.19 8.26 5.43
CA ALA A 144 27.45 6.98 6.07
C ALA A 144 26.16 6.19 6.28
N ARG A 145 25.11 6.83 6.81
CA ARG A 145 23.82 6.17 7.09
C ARG A 145 23.08 5.79 5.82
N TRP A 146 22.92 6.73 4.89
CA TRP A 146 22.10 6.53 3.68
C TRP A 146 22.69 5.45 2.77
N SER A 147 24.02 5.45 2.60
CA SER A 147 24.71 4.49 1.73
C SER A 147 24.66 3.04 2.24
N GLN A 148 24.34 2.85 3.52
CA GLN A 148 24.31 1.55 4.19
C GLN A 148 22.90 1.08 4.58
N LEU A 149 21.84 1.73 4.11
CA LEU A 149 20.46 1.34 4.46
C LEU A 149 20.14 -0.11 4.06
N ASP A 150 20.48 -0.52 2.83
CA ASP A 150 20.27 -1.90 2.35
C ASP A 150 21.15 -2.95 3.07
N GLU A 151 22.09 -2.52 3.91
CA GLU A 151 22.96 -3.35 4.74
C GLU A 151 22.94 -2.91 6.22
N HIS A 152 21.87 -2.24 6.66
CA HIS A 152 21.81 -1.57 7.98
C HIS A 152 22.15 -2.48 9.17
N ARG A 153 21.92 -3.79 9.07
CA ARG A 153 22.31 -4.76 10.11
C ARG A 153 23.81 -5.01 10.19
N ALA A 154 24.53 -4.94 9.08
CA ALA A 154 26.00 -5.03 9.07
C ALA A 154 26.66 -3.76 9.62
N HIS A 155 25.91 -2.65 9.66
CA HIS A 155 26.35 -1.33 10.10
C HIS A 155 25.49 -0.79 11.25
N ALA A 156 25.17 -1.66 12.21
CA ALA A 156 24.23 -1.36 13.29
C ALA A 156 24.68 -0.18 14.17
N GLU A 157 25.98 0.08 14.24
CA GLU A 157 26.59 1.22 14.95
C GLU A 157 26.15 2.59 14.43
N LEU A 158 25.66 2.67 13.18
CA LEU A 158 25.19 3.90 12.56
C LEU A 158 23.73 4.24 12.92
N PHE A 159 23.02 3.34 13.59
CA PHE A 159 21.59 3.44 13.82
C PHE A 159 21.23 3.24 15.29
N SER A 160 20.29 4.04 15.80
CA SER A 160 19.71 3.79 17.10
C SER A 160 18.87 2.51 17.09
N ARG A 161 18.58 1.99 18.28
CA ARG A 161 17.72 0.80 18.47
C ARG A 161 16.35 0.94 17.77
N ALA A 162 15.70 2.10 17.90
CA ALA A 162 14.39 2.35 17.27
C ALA A 162 14.50 2.44 15.74
N GLU A 163 15.57 3.04 15.22
CA GLU A 163 15.81 3.10 13.78
C GLU A 163 16.08 1.71 13.21
N LEU A 164 16.90 0.88 13.87
CA LEU A 164 17.14 -0.50 13.46
C LEU A 164 15.86 -1.32 13.40
N ALA A 165 15.06 -1.31 14.46
CA ALA A 165 13.81 -2.09 14.50
C ALA A 165 12.81 -1.64 13.42
N ALA A 166 12.74 -0.33 13.14
CA ALA A 166 11.91 0.21 12.06
C ALA A 166 12.46 -0.15 10.67
N LEU A 167 13.79 -0.18 10.47
CA LEU A 167 14.43 -0.61 9.23
C LEU A 167 14.23 -2.11 8.98
N ASP A 168 14.22 -2.96 10.02
CA ASP A 168 13.88 -4.38 9.85
C ASP A 168 12.43 -4.58 9.40
N PHE A 169 11.51 -3.84 10.04
CA PHE A 169 10.10 -3.87 9.69
C PHE A 169 9.91 -3.41 8.24
N ALA A 170 10.55 -2.31 7.83
CA ALA A 170 10.55 -1.82 6.46
C ALA A 170 11.23 -2.80 5.47
N ALA A 171 12.31 -3.47 5.88
CA ALA A 171 12.98 -4.47 5.06
C ALA A 171 12.07 -5.68 4.78
N ALA A 172 11.34 -6.16 5.79
CA ALA A 172 10.34 -7.21 5.62
C ALA A 172 9.20 -6.76 4.70
N PHE A 173 8.75 -5.51 4.81
CA PHE A 173 7.80 -4.90 3.87
C PHE A 173 8.34 -4.88 2.45
N ALA A 174 9.57 -4.44 2.23
CA ALA A 174 10.17 -4.36 0.90
C ALA A 174 10.46 -5.75 0.28
N THR A 175 10.57 -6.78 1.11
CA THR A 175 10.96 -8.14 0.72
C THR A 175 9.91 -9.17 1.10
N ASN A 176 10.14 -10.02 2.08
CA ASN A 176 9.22 -11.07 2.49
C ASN A 176 8.51 -10.72 3.82
N PRO A 177 7.22 -10.31 3.80
CA PRO A 177 6.48 -9.98 5.02
C PRO A 177 6.26 -11.20 5.94
N LYS A 178 6.36 -12.44 5.42
CA LYS A 178 6.21 -13.67 6.20
C LYS A 178 7.45 -14.04 7.01
N ALA A 179 8.60 -13.43 6.71
CA ALA A 179 9.83 -13.66 7.46
C ALA A 179 9.90 -12.87 8.77
N TYR A 180 8.99 -11.91 8.99
CA TYR A 180 9.01 -11.04 10.16
C TYR A 180 8.38 -11.69 11.40
N SER A 181 9.22 -12.02 12.36
CA SER A 181 8.86 -12.79 13.55
C SER A 181 8.11 -11.97 14.60
N ASP A 182 7.51 -12.66 15.58
CA ASP A 182 6.91 -12.00 16.75
C ASP A 182 7.96 -11.36 17.66
N ASP A 183 9.16 -11.94 17.76
CA ASP A 183 10.27 -11.35 18.51
C ASP A 183 10.71 -10.02 17.89
N GLN A 184 10.78 -9.94 16.55
CA GLN A 184 11.09 -8.69 15.85
C GLN A 184 9.98 -7.65 16.06
N TYR A 185 8.72 -8.07 16.08
CA TYR A 185 7.60 -7.17 16.37
C TYR A 185 7.62 -6.67 17.82
N ALA A 186 7.89 -7.56 18.78
CA ALA A 186 8.04 -7.20 20.19
C ALA A 186 9.20 -6.21 20.39
N GLU A 187 10.33 -6.45 19.70
CA GLU A 187 11.48 -5.53 19.71
C GLU A 187 11.13 -4.16 19.11
N LEU A 188 10.39 -4.10 18.00
CA LEU A 188 9.92 -2.84 17.43
C LEU A 188 9.09 -2.05 18.44
N ARG A 189 8.11 -2.70 19.10
CA ARG A 189 7.27 -2.03 20.11
C ARG A 189 8.11 -1.54 21.29
N ALA A 190 9.02 -2.37 21.79
CA ALA A 190 9.88 -2.02 22.92
C ALA A 190 10.85 -0.87 22.57
N ALA A 191 11.42 -0.87 21.37
CA ALA A 191 12.33 0.17 20.91
C ALA A 191 11.61 1.51 20.72
N LEU A 192 10.40 1.50 20.13
CA LEU A 192 9.57 2.70 20.00
C LEU A 192 9.13 3.23 21.37
N ALA A 193 8.69 2.37 22.28
CA ALA A 193 8.30 2.74 23.63
C ALA A 193 9.44 3.44 24.40
N GLY A 194 10.65 2.88 24.34
CA GLY A 194 11.83 3.48 24.97
C GLY A 194 12.24 4.81 24.33
N GLU A 195 12.13 4.93 23.01
CA GLU A 195 12.40 6.20 22.32
C GLU A 195 11.37 7.29 22.67
N ASN A 196 10.09 6.92 22.81
CA ASN A 196 9.04 7.83 23.24
C ASN A 196 9.29 8.37 24.65
N GLU A 197 9.70 7.51 25.60
CA GLU A 197 10.06 7.93 26.96
C GLU A 197 11.24 8.89 26.96
N ARG A 198 12.29 8.56 26.20
CA ARG A 198 13.48 9.40 26.06
C ARG A 198 13.13 10.78 25.51
N ARG A 199 12.31 10.84 24.45
CA ARG A 199 11.87 12.09 23.82
C ARG A 199 10.91 12.89 24.69
N HIS A 200 9.97 12.22 25.35
CA HIS A 200 9.06 12.87 26.29
C HIS A 200 9.85 13.62 27.36
N GLY A 201 10.89 12.98 27.92
CA GLY A 201 11.81 13.59 28.87
C GLY A 201 12.56 14.82 28.35
N GLN A 202 12.85 14.90 27.06
CA GLN A 202 13.62 16.00 26.45
C GLN A 202 12.75 17.13 25.87
N GLN A 203 11.61 16.78 25.26
CA GLN A 203 10.85 17.64 24.36
C GLN A 203 9.32 17.54 24.52
N GLY A 204 8.78 16.52 25.21
CA GLY A 204 7.33 16.30 25.30
C GLY A 204 6.64 17.04 26.46
N ARG A 205 7.41 17.41 27.49
CA ARG A 205 6.87 18.00 28.74
C ARG A 205 6.12 19.31 28.51
N TRP A 206 6.52 20.13 27.52
CA TRP A 206 5.94 21.45 27.33
C TRP A 206 4.47 21.44 26.89
N LEU A 207 4.04 20.44 26.11
CA LEU A 207 2.64 20.31 25.69
C LEU A 207 1.74 19.94 26.87
N GLU A 208 2.18 19.01 27.71
CA GLU A 208 1.47 18.65 28.94
C GLU A 208 1.45 19.80 29.94
N GLN A 209 2.57 20.51 30.09
CA GLN A 209 2.69 21.74 30.87
C GLN A 209 1.66 22.78 30.39
N LEU A 210 1.56 23.00 29.07
CA LEU A 210 0.62 23.95 28.47
C LEU A 210 -0.84 23.51 28.64
N ALA A 211 -1.15 22.23 28.43
CA ALA A 211 -2.50 21.70 28.61
C ALA A 211 -2.94 21.74 30.08
N ALA A 212 -2.04 21.44 31.02
CA ALA A 212 -2.29 21.55 32.44
C ALA A 212 -2.50 23.01 32.87
N ALA A 213 -1.67 23.94 32.38
CA ALA A 213 -1.83 25.37 32.60
C ALA A 213 -3.21 25.86 32.09
N ARG A 214 -3.60 25.49 30.87
CA ARG A 214 -4.90 25.87 30.28
C ARG A 214 -6.07 25.32 31.09
N ARG A 215 -6.03 24.04 31.48
CA ARG A 215 -7.09 23.43 32.33
C ARG A 215 -7.18 24.09 33.70
N ALA A 216 -6.05 24.33 34.36
CA ALA A 216 -6.00 25.00 35.65
C ALA A 216 -6.53 26.43 35.55
N ARG A 217 -6.19 27.17 34.48
CA ARG A 217 -6.75 28.50 34.21
C ARG A 217 -8.27 28.44 34.03
N SER A 218 -8.79 27.53 33.21
CA SER A 218 -10.24 27.39 33.01
C SER A 218 -10.96 27.04 34.31
N MET A 219 -10.42 26.10 35.09
CA MET A 219 -10.99 25.73 36.40
C MET A 219 -10.88 26.85 37.43
N GLY A 220 -9.79 27.62 37.41
CA GLY A 220 -9.58 28.77 38.28
C GLY A 220 -10.60 29.88 38.00
N LEU A 221 -10.85 30.18 36.72
CA LEU A 221 -11.91 31.11 36.32
C LEU A 221 -13.29 30.64 36.81
N LEU A 222 -13.61 29.35 36.66
CA LEU A 222 -14.86 28.77 37.18
C LEU A 222 -14.98 28.85 38.72
N ARG A 223 -13.85 28.90 39.43
CA ARG A 223 -13.78 29.04 40.90
C ARG A 223 -13.67 30.50 41.37
N GLY A 224 -13.76 31.47 40.46
CA GLY A 224 -13.67 32.90 40.79
C GLY A 224 -12.26 33.39 41.11
N LEU A 225 -11.21 32.68 40.68
CA LEU A 225 -9.84 33.16 40.79
C LEU A 225 -9.55 34.24 39.74
N GLU A 226 -8.86 35.29 40.15
CA GLU A 226 -8.46 36.41 39.29
C GLU A 226 -6.99 36.79 39.48
N GLY A 227 -6.42 37.49 38.50
CA GLY A 227 -5.08 38.06 38.56
C GLY A 227 -3.98 37.05 38.93
N ALA A 228 -3.15 37.42 39.90
CA ALA A 228 -1.97 36.64 40.29
C ALA A 228 -2.30 35.21 40.76
N ALA A 229 -3.43 34.99 41.43
CA ALA A 229 -3.84 33.67 41.91
C ALA A 229 -4.19 32.71 40.77
N LEU A 230 -4.76 33.24 39.67
CA LEU A 230 -5.05 32.47 38.47
C LEU A 230 -3.76 32.08 37.72
N ASP A 231 -2.80 33.00 37.65
CA ASP A 231 -1.50 32.78 37.00
C ASP A 231 -0.62 31.83 37.83
N GLU A 232 -0.67 31.91 39.16
CA GLU A 232 -0.03 30.97 40.08
C GLU A 232 -0.60 29.55 39.91
N SER A 233 -1.93 29.39 39.96
CA SER A 233 -2.58 28.10 39.73
C SER A 233 -2.21 27.48 38.37
N SER A 234 -2.11 28.31 37.32
CA SER A 234 -1.70 27.87 35.99
C SER A 234 -0.23 27.42 35.95
N ARG A 235 0.68 28.17 36.61
CA ARG A 235 2.12 27.84 36.68
C ARG A 235 2.39 26.61 37.53
N ASP A 236 1.69 26.43 38.65
CA ASP A 236 1.83 25.25 39.50
C ASP A 236 1.38 23.99 38.78
N ALA A 237 0.23 24.06 38.09
CA ALA A 237 -0.26 22.95 37.28
C ALA A 237 0.69 22.60 36.13
N ALA A 238 1.26 23.61 35.46
CA ALA A 238 2.31 23.40 34.46
C ALA A 238 3.53 22.71 35.09
N THR A 239 4.08 23.26 36.17
CA THR A 239 5.28 22.74 36.85
C THR A 239 5.08 21.29 37.27
N LEU A 240 3.95 20.97 37.88
CA LEU A 240 3.59 19.61 38.27
C LEU A 240 3.50 18.67 37.05
N ALA A 241 2.87 19.10 35.96
CA ALA A 241 2.81 18.32 34.73
C ALA A 241 4.21 18.09 34.12
N GLY A 242 5.13 19.06 34.24
CA GLY A 242 6.51 18.94 33.79
C GLY A 242 7.36 17.90 34.52
N THR A 243 6.87 17.35 35.63
CA THR A 243 7.53 16.28 36.39
C THR A 243 6.96 14.89 36.08
N ARG A 244 5.87 14.82 35.32
CA ARG A 244 5.22 13.54 35.03
C ARG A 244 6.00 12.76 33.98
N HIS A 245 6.11 11.46 34.22
CA HIS A 245 6.55 10.51 33.21
C HIS A 245 5.41 10.23 32.24
N LEU A 246 5.75 9.88 31.00
CA LEU A 246 4.79 9.36 30.04
C LEU A 246 4.15 8.10 30.63
N SER A 247 2.83 8.12 30.83
CA SER A 247 2.12 6.95 31.35
C SER A 247 2.20 5.77 30.38
N SER A 248 2.23 4.54 30.90
CA SER A 248 2.25 3.33 30.08
C SER A 248 1.14 3.30 29.02
N GLU A 249 -0.09 3.68 29.38
CA GLU A 249 -1.24 3.73 28.47
C GLU A 249 -1.04 4.73 27.33
N ALA A 250 -0.58 5.96 27.64
CA ALA A 250 -0.28 6.95 26.61
C ALA A 250 0.88 6.53 25.69
N ASN A 251 1.91 5.88 26.26
CA ASN A 251 3.02 5.36 25.46
C ASN A 251 2.54 4.24 24.53
N GLU A 252 1.71 3.32 25.04
CA GLU A 252 1.15 2.23 24.25
C GLU A 252 0.29 2.73 23.09
N ARG A 253 -0.57 3.74 23.32
CA ARG A 253 -1.34 4.40 22.25
C ARG A 253 -0.45 5.03 21.20
N LEU A 254 0.61 5.72 21.62
CA LEU A 254 1.56 6.32 20.69
C LEU A 254 2.31 5.24 19.88
N VAL A 255 2.74 4.15 20.52
CA VAL A 255 3.36 3.01 19.83
C VAL A 255 2.40 2.38 18.82
N ASN A 256 1.11 2.23 19.14
CA ASN A 256 0.12 1.74 18.18
C ASN A 256 -0.01 2.69 16.96
N GLY A 257 -0.11 4.00 17.20
CA GLY A 257 -0.11 5.01 16.14
C GLY A 257 1.16 5.00 15.29
N GLN A 258 2.33 4.83 15.90
CA GLN A 258 3.62 4.73 15.22
C GLN A 258 3.75 3.47 14.36
N VAL A 259 3.29 2.32 14.85
CA VAL A 259 3.28 1.07 14.07
C VAL A 259 2.35 1.20 12.86
N VAL A 260 1.17 1.82 13.04
CA VAL A 260 0.25 2.10 11.94
C VAL A 260 0.86 3.07 10.94
N GLU A 261 1.41 4.20 11.38
CA GLU A 261 2.10 5.14 10.49
C GLU A 261 3.23 4.45 9.73
N LEU A 262 4.07 3.65 10.40
CA LEU A 262 5.17 2.93 9.77
C LEU A 262 4.66 1.97 8.69
N ALA A 263 3.62 1.19 8.98
CA ALA A 263 3.02 0.26 8.04
C ALA A 263 2.47 0.98 6.79
N PHE A 264 1.84 2.15 6.96
CA PHE A 264 1.27 2.90 5.84
C PHE A 264 2.30 3.72 5.06
N VAL A 265 3.38 4.21 5.70
CA VAL A 265 4.57 4.72 4.98
C VAL A 265 5.17 3.61 4.13
N CYS A 266 5.37 2.42 4.69
CA CYS A 266 5.91 1.28 3.96
C CYS A 266 4.99 0.85 2.80
N LEU A 267 3.68 0.73 3.03
CA LEU A 267 2.68 0.44 1.99
C LEU A 267 2.80 1.44 0.85
N GLN A 268 2.83 2.73 1.18
CA GLN A 268 2.81 3.78 0.18
C GLN A 268 4.05 3.71 -0.71
N PHE A 269 5.23 3.47 -0.13
CA PHE A 269 6.45 3.40 -0.93
C PHE A 269 6.68 2.07 -1.63
N VAL A 270 6.15 0.96 -1.10
CA VAL A 270 6.01 -0.27 -1.88
C VAL A 270 5.14 -0.01 -3.12
N ALA A 271 4.02 0.68 -2.97
CA ALA A 271 3.12 0.99 -4.07
C ALA A 271 3.76 1.91 -5.12
N LEU A 272 4.30 3.04 -4.68
CA LEU A 272 4.93 4.02 -5.56
C LEU A 272 6.14 3.47 -6.30
N THR A 273 7.02 2.73 -5.60
CA THR A 273 8.18 2.13 -6.27
C THR A 273 7.77 1.11 -7.33
N GLY A 274 6.70 0.33 -7.07
CA GLY A 274 6.09 -0.55 -8.06
C GLY A 274 5.59 0.21 -9.29
N VAL A 275 4.84 1.29 -9.09
CA VAL A 275 4.31 2.15 -10.16
C VAL A 275 5.44 2.76 -10.99
N PHE A 276 6.45 3.35 -10.35
CA PHE A 276 7.53 4.04 -11.05
C PHE A 276 8.38 3.09 -11.86
N SER A 277 8.62 1.89 -11.35
CA SER A 277 9.38 0.89 -12.07
C SER A 277 8.55 0.22 -13.17
N ALA A 278 7.25 -0.02 -12.96
CA ALA A 278 6.37 -0.63 -13.94
C ALA A 278 6.05 0.29 -15.13
N LEU A 279 5.93 1.60 -14.89
CA LEU A 279 5.76 2.60 -15.95
C LEU A 279 7.09 3.14 -16.47
N ASN A 280 8.22 2.76 -15.84
CA ASN A 280 9.55 3.25 -16.17
C ASN A 280 9.64 4.79 -16.15
N VAL A 281 9.16 5.39 -15.06
CA VAL A 281 9.15 6.83 -14.83
C VAL A 281 10.59 7.37 -14.75
N HIS A 282 10.83 8.47 -15.48
CA HIS A 282 12.14 9.14 -15.55
C HIS A 282 12.27 10.26 -14.53
N ASP A 283 13.52 10.50 -14.13
CA ASP A 283 13.90 11.70 -13.39
C ASP A 283 13.69 12.94 -14.27
N GLU A 284 13.48 14.09 -13.65
CA GLU A 284 13.40 15.37 -14.35
C GLU A 284 14.79 15.80 -14.85
N ASP A 285 14.82 16.59 -15.92
CA ASP A 285 16.08 17.02 -16.56
C ASP A 285 17.03 17.77 -15.61
N PHE A 286 16.49 18.47 -14.62
CA PHE A 286 17.27 19.21 -13.62
C PHE A 286 17.83 18.31 -12.50
N LEU A 287 17.27 17.11 -12.30
CA LEU A 287 17.51 16.32 -11.09
C LEU A 287 18.97 15.88 -10.97
N ALA A 288 19.63 15.56 -12.08
CA ALA A 288 21.05 15.21 -12.09
C ALA A 288 21.94 16.37 -11.58
N THR A 289 21.60 17.61 -11.93
CA THR A 289 22.30 18.80 -11.42
C THR A 289 22.03 18.98 -9.93
N THR A 290 20.76 18.90 -9.52
CA THR A 290 20.37 19.04 -8.10
C THR A 290 21.00 17.97 -7.21
N LEU A 291 21.11 16.73 -7.69
CA LEU A 291 21.82 15.66 -6.97
C LEU A 291 23.26 16.05 -6.65
N LYS A 292 24.00 16.59 -7.63
CA LYS A 292 25.40 16.99 -7.42
C LYS A 292 25.54 18.15 -6.44
N GLU A 293 24.60 19.08 -6.45
CA GLU A 293 24.64 20.28 -5.61
C GLU A 293 24.25 19.99 -4.16
N VAL A 294 23.30 19.07 -3.96
CA VAL A 294 22.70 18.82 -2.64
C VAL A 294 23.29 17.59 -1.96
N VAL A 295 23.54 16.51 -2.71
CA VAL A 295 23.78 15.18 -2.16
C VAL A 295 25.28 14.84 -2.14
N PRO A 296 25.84 14.34 -1.02
CA PRO A 296 27.25 13.96 -0.95
C PRO A 296 27.66 12.88 -1.98
N SER A 297 28.88 12.98 -2.52
CA SER A 297 29.42 12.03 -3.52
C SER A 297 29.29 10.54 -3.16
N PRO A 298 29.51 10.09 -1.90
CA PRO A 298 29.35 8.67 -1.55
C PRO A 298 27.93 8.14 -1.77
N VAL A 299 26.91 8.99 -1.55
CA VAL A 299 25.51 8.63 -1.80
C VAL A 299 25.24 8.50 -3.30
N ILE A 300 25.77 9.42 -4.12
CA ILE A 300 25.68 9.34 -5.59
C ILE A 300 26.37 8.06 -6.08
N ALA A 301 27.53 7.70 -5.51
CA ALA A 301 28.24 6.47 -5.84
C ALA A 301 27.38 5.23 -5.55
N LYS A 302 26.75 5.17 -4.38
CA LYS A 302 25.84 4.08 -4.02
C LYS A 302 24.65 4.01 -4.98
N ILE A 303 24.00 5.13 -5.30
CA ILE A 303 22.90 5.17 -6.28
C ILE A 303 23.35 4.60 -7.64
N ASN A 304 24.51 5.04 -8.14
CA ASN A 304 25.06 4.57 -9.41
C ASN A 304 25.33 3.06 -9.38
N GLN A 305 25.92 2.56 -8.28
CA GLN A 305 26.17 1.13 -8.06
C GLN A 305 24.88 0.31 -8.09
N LEU A 306 23.84 0.74 -7.35
CA LEU A 306 22.57 0.02 -7.30
C LEU A 306 21.84 0.03 -8.65
N ASN A 307 21.87 1.15 -9.36
CA ASN A 307 21.31 1.27 -10.69
C ASN A 307 22.06 0.42 -11.72
N GLU A 308 23.38 0.26 -11.57
CA GLU A 308 24.19 -0.61 -12.42
C GLU A 308 23.90 -2.09 -12.20
N ALA A 309 23.77 -2.50 -10.93
CA ALA A 309 23.45 -3.87 -10.58
C ALA A 309 22.08 -4.31 -11.13
N GLY A 310 21.14 -3.38 -11.30
CA GLY A 310 19.76 -3.69 -11.66
C GLY A 310 19.18 -4.72 -10.68
N GLY A 311 18.69 -5.85 -11.19
CA GLY A 311 18.17 -6.95 -10.39
C GLY A 311 19.21 -7.78 -9.65
N GLN A 312 20.50 -7.65 -9.97
CA GLN A 312 21.55 -8.47 -9.38
C GLN A 312 21.69 -8.17 -7.88
N GLY A 313 21.73 -9.24 -7.08
CA GLY A 313 21.86 -9.15 -5.62
C GLY A 313 20.59 -8.68 -4.88
N MET A 314 19.46 -8.51 -5.55
CA MET A 314 18.19 -8.25 -4.86
C MET A 314 17.73 -9.48 -4.07
N ALA A 315 17.29 -9.27 -2.83
CA ALA A 315 16.58 -10.29 -2.07
C ALA A 315 15.21 -10.57 -2.71
N PRO A 316 14.66 -11.80 -2.57
CA PRO A 316 13.31 -12.11 -3.01
C PRO A 316 12.28 -11.15 -2.42
N THR A 317 11.41 -10.58 -3.26
CA THR A 317 10.34 -9.65 -2.87
C THR A 317 9.07 -10.34 -2.42
N LEU A 318 9.06 -11.66 -2.42
CA LEU A 318 7.95 -12.52 -2.05
C LEU A 318 8.43 -13.68 -1.20
N PRO A 319 7.54 -14.27 -0.39
CA PRO A 319 7.80 -15.57 0.20
C PRO A 319 8.01 -16.65 -0.88
N PRO A 320 8.64 -17.79 -0.53
CA PRO A 320 8.79 -18.91 -1.45
C PRO A 320 7.43 -19.36 -2.04
N ALA A 321 7.44 -19.65 -3.33
CA ALA A 321 6.27 -20.18 -4.04
C ALA A 321 5.85 -21.54 -3.45
N VAL A 322 4.54 -21.79 -3.41
CA VAL A 322 3.96 -23.01 -2.85
C VAL A 322 3.36 -23.84 -3.99
N PRO A 323 3.92 -25.01 -4.33
CA PRO A 323 3.37 -25.87 -5.37
C PRO A 323 2.11 -26.57 -4.86
N VAL A 324 0.94 -26.08 -5.27
CA VAL A 324 -0.35 -26.65 -4.88
C VAL A 324 -0.70 -27.84 -5.79
N PRO A 325 -1.14 -29.00 -5.25
CA PRO A 325 -1.51 -30.18 -6.04
C PRO A 325 -2.87 -30.01 -6.72
N LEU A 326 -2.95 -29.06 -7.66
CA LEU A 326 -4.20 -28.59 -8.26
C LEU A 326 -5.06 -29.71 -8.85
N GLN A 327 -4.45 -30.66 -9.55
CA GLN A 327 -5.18 -31.77 -10.16
C GLN A 327 -5.88 -32.64 -9.10
N ALA A 328 -5.19 -32.98 -8.01
CA ALA A 328 -5.79 -33.78 -6.93
C ALA A 328 -6.90 -33.01 -6.20
N ILE A 329 -6.81 -31.69 -6.10
CA ILE A 329 -7.86 -30.84 -5.52
C ILE A 329 -9.09 -30.81 -6.43
N LEU A 330 -8.90 -30.62 -7.75
CA LEU A 330 -9.98 -30.61 -8.73
C LEU A 330 -10.72 -31.95 -8.80
N GLU A 331 -10.02 -33.06 -8.60
CA GLU A 331 -10.57 -34.41 -8.50
C GLU A 331 -11.27 -34.68 -7.14
N GLY A 332 -11.26 -33.73 -6.20
CA GLY A 332 -11.82 -33.89 -4.86
C GLY A 332 -11.01 -34.83 -3.96
N ARG A 333 -9.81 -35.24 -4.37
CA ARG A 333 -8.92 -36.11 -3.59
C ARG A 333 -8.26 -35.37 -2.43
N VAL A 334 -8.11 -34.04 -2.51
CA VAL A 334 -7.53 -33.22 -1.44
C VAL A 334 -8.55 -32.19 -1.00
N VAL A 335 -8.87 -32.19 0.28
CA VAL A 335 -9.72 -31.18 0.92
C VAL A 335 -9.03 -30.67 2.18
N VAL A 336 -8.84 -29.35 2.26
CA VAL A 336 -8.27 -28.71 3.45
C VAL A 336 -9.24 -27.66 3.93
N GLU A 337 -9.67 -27.79 5.18
CA GLU A 337 -10.54 -26.81 5.82
C GLU A 337 -9.73 -25.61 6.28
N PRO A 338 -10.27 -24.39 6.10
CA PRO A 338 -9.55 -23.18 6.44
C PRO A 338 -9.33 -23.05 7.95
N ALA A 339 -8.13 -22.62 8.35
CA ALA A 339 -7.88 -22.32 9.76
C ALA A 339 -8.76 -21.15 10.24
N PRO A 340 -9.33 -21.20 11.46
CA PRO A 340 -9.89 -20.04 12.12
C PRO A 340 -8.85 -18.92 12.23
N LEU A 341 -9.35 -17.69 12.24
CA LEU A 341 -8.53 -16.49 12.23
C LEU A 341 -7.82 -16.29 13.56
N GLN A 342 -6.52 -15.98 13.48
CA GLN A 342 -5.75 -15.51 14.62
C GLN A 342 -5.94 -13.99 14.82
N GLY A 343 -5.75 -13.53 16.06
CA GLY A 343 -5.87 -12.11 16.42
C GLY A 343 -4.82 -11.21 15.75
N ALA A 344 -5.14 -9.92 15.64
CA ALA A 344 -4.25 -8.92 15.04
C ALA A 344 -3.14 -8.48 16.01
N ARG A 345 -1.98 -8.09 15.46
CA ARG A 345 -0.83 -7.56 16.23
C ARG A 345 -1.09 -6.17 16.81
N VAL A 346 -2.01 -5.41 16.21
CA VAL A 346 -2.50 -4.12 16.74
C VAL A 346 -3.95 -4.29 17.16
N PRO A 347 -4.37 -3.78 18.34
CA PRO A 347 -5.76 -3.86 18.77
C PRO A 347 -6.72 -3.22 17.75
N LEU A 348 -7.79 -3.93 17.40
CA LEU A 348 -8.81 -3.49 16.43
C LEU A 348 -10.02 -2.80 17.10
N VAL A 349 -9.95 -2.54 18.40
CA VAL A 349 -10.94 -1.75 19.13
C VAL A 349 -10.17 -0.63 19.83
N PRO A 350 -10.55 0.65 19.69
CA PRO A 350 -10.01 1.70 20.54
C PRO A 350 -10.42 1.44 22.00
N ASP A 351 -9.59 1.84 22.96
CA ASP A 351 -9.82 1.63 24.40
C ASP A 351 -11.25 1.97 24.88
N GLU A 352 -11.63 1.33 25.99
CA GLU A 352 -12.94 1.30 26.63
C GLU A 352 -13.71 2.64 26.58
N GLY A 353 -14.91 2.64 25.96
CA GLY A 353 -15.83 3.78 25.97
C GLY A 353 -16.41 4.15 24.60
N ALA A 354 -15.88 3.63 23.49
CA ALA A 354 -16.52 3.75 22.19
C ALA A 354 -17.79 2.87 22.16
N PRO A 355 -18.96 3.38 21.71
CA PRO A 355 -20.15 2.56 21.59
C PRO A 355 -19.84 1.33 20.73
N SER A 356 -20.29 0.15 21.18
CA SER A 356 -20.06 -1.18 20.59
C SER A 356 -20.60 -1.37 19.16
N GLN A 357 -20.99 -0.28 18.50
CA GLN A 357 -21.39 -0.20 17.11
C GLN A 357 -20.28 0.45 16.26
N GLY A 358 -19.02 0.11 16.54
CA GLY A 358 -17.92 0.39 15.63
C GLY A 358 -18.08 -0.38 14.31
N PRO A 359 -17.56 0.13 13.19
CA PRO A 359 -17.60 -0.58 11.92
C PRO A 359 -16.98 -1.96 12.11
N ARG A 360 -17.66 -3.00 11.61
CA ARG A 360 -17.15 -4.38 11.60
C ARG A 360 -15.85 -4.54 10.80
N ASP A 361 -15.45 -3.51 10.06
CA ASP A 361 -14.27 -3.41 9.20
C ASP A 361 -12.97 -3.21 10.03
N LYS A 362 -12.08 -4.20 9.95
CA LYS A 362 -10.80 -4.26 10.65
C LYS A 362 -9.80 -3.25 10.12
N VAL A 363 -9.82 -2.95 8.82
CA VAL A 363 -8.95 -1.93 8.23
C VAL A 363 -9.34 -0.55 8.74
N MET A 364 -10.63 -0.22 8.73
CA MET A 364 -11.10 1.05 9.29
C MET A 364 -10.82 1.16 10.79
N SER A 365 -10.88 0.05 11.51
CA SER A 365 -10.53 0.00 12.93
C SER A 365 -9.04 0.22 13.17
N LEU A 366 -8.16 -0.36 12.34
CA LEU A 366 -6.72 -0.11 12.38
C LEU A 366 -6.39 1.37 12.16
N LEU A 367 -7.04 2.00 11.18
CA LEU A 367 -6.79 3.41 10.84
C LEU A 367 -7.16 4.38 11.97
N ARG A 368 -8.02 3.99 12.91
CA ARG A 368 -8.39 4.85 14.05
C ARG A 368 -7.22 5.19 14.98
N HIS A 369 -6.14 4.41 14.94
CA HIS A 369 -4.90 4.75 15.64
C HIS A 369 -4.15 5.93 15.00
N HIS A 370 -4.55 6.39 13.81
CA HIS A 370 -3.96 7.52 13.12
C HIS A 370 -5.03 8.41 12.45
N GLY A 371 -5.33 9.56 13.06
CA GLY A 371 -6.45 10.42 12.68
C GLY A 371 -6.48 10.88 11.21
N GLU A 372 -5.35 11.35 10.66
CA GLU A 372 -5.33 11.79 9.25
C GLU A 372 -5.33 10.61 8.25
N LEU A 373 -4.74 9.45 8.59
CA LEU A 373 -4.83 8.25 7.76
C LEU A 373 -6.26 7.75 7.63
N ALA A 374 -7.03 7.73 8.72
CA ALA A 374 -8.45 7.42 8.69
C ALA A 374 -9.25 8.38 7.80
N ARG A 375 -8.76 9.61 7.61
CA ARG A 375 -9.40 10.64 6.79
C ARG A 375 -9.09 10.51 5.31
N TYR A 376 -7.83 10.25 4.93
CA TYR A 376 -7.41 10.30 3.53
C TYR A 376 -7.26 8.95 2.84
N LEU A 377 -6.95 7.87 3.58
CA LEU A 377 -6.76 6.57 2.93
C LEU A 377 -8.05 6.09 2.25
N PRO A 378 -9.24 6.08 2.89
CA PRO A 378 -10.44 5.59 2.23
C PRO A 378 -10.83 6.41 0.98
N PRO A 379 -10.85 7.76 1.02
CA PRO A 379 -11.10 8.57 -0.18
C PRO A 379 -10.10 8.36 -1.32
N TYR A 380 -8.86 7.94 -1.02
CA TYR A 380 -7.86 7.57 -2.03
C TYR A 380 -8.05 6.14 -2.56
N SER A 381 -8.20 5.16 -1.67
CA SER A 381 -8.27 3.74 -2.04
C SER A 381 -9.59 3.39 -2.74
N LEU A 382 -10.71 4.03 -2.38
CA LEU A 382 -12.02 3.71 -2.96
C LEU A 382 -12.05 3.94 -4.48
N PRO A 383 -11.67 5.12 -5.02
CA PRO A 383 -11.66 5.34 -6.46
C PRO A 383 -10.68 4.45 -7.22
N VAL A 384 -9.51 4.16 -6.62
CA VAL A 384 -8.53 3.25 -7.24
C VAL A 384 -9.09 1.84 -7.36
N LEU A 385 -9.67 1.32 -6.28
CA LEU A 385 -10.01 -0.10 -6.17
C LEU A 385 -11.41 -0.45 -6.69
N PHE A 386 -12.38 0.46 -6.59
CA PHE A 386 -13.79 0.10 -6.77
C PHE A 386 -14.57 0.94 -7.77
N ASP A 387 -14.14 2.17 -8.07
CA ASP A 387 -14.83 2.99 -9.05
C ASP A 387 -14.68 2.37 -10.45
N GLU A 388 -15.75 2.49 -11.24
CA GLU A 388 -15.83 2.13 -12.65
C GLU A 388 -16.46 3.30 -13.41
N ASP A 389 -15.96 3.57 -14.61
CA ASP A 389 -16.52 4.50 -15.60
C ASP A 389 -16.98 5.84 -14.99
N THR A 390 -16.09 6.53 -14.27
CA THR A 390 -16.43 7.75 -13.54
C THR A 390 -16.32 8.98 -14.43
N TRP A 391 -17.46 9.57 -14.78
CA TRP A 391 -17.56 10.78 -15.60
C TRP A 391 -17.84 12.03 -14.77
N ARG A 392 -17.12 13.13 -15.03
CA ARG A 392 -17.38 14.45 -14.44
C ARG A 392 -17.33 15.52 -15.52
N ASN A 393 -18.35 16.37 -15.61
CA ASN A 393 -18.43 17.46 -16.60
C ASN A 393 -18.20 16.98 -18.05
N GLY A 394 -18.71 15.79 -18.39
CA GLY A 394 -18.59 15.21 -19.73
C GLY A 394 -17.24 14.54 -20.04
N VAL A 395 -16.32 14.47 -19.08
CA VAL A 395 -14.97 13.88 -19.23
C VAL A 395 -14.80 12.68 -18.32
N HIS A 396 -14.10 11.66 -18.81
CA HIS A 396 -13.79 10.46 -18.04
C HIS A 396 -12.63 10.75 -17.07
N THR A 397 -12.82 10.49 -15.77
CA THR A 397 -11.90 10.92 -14.70
C THR A 397 -11.30 9.79 -13.85
N GLY A 398 -11.77 8.56 -13.99
CA GLY A 398 -11.28 7.40 -13.22
C GLY A 398 -12.18 6.18 -13.43
N GLY A 399 -11.76 5.01 -12.98
CA GLY A 399 -12.50 3.78 -13.24
C GLY A 399 -12.38 3.32 -14.70
N PHE A 400 -11.24 3.60 -15.34
CA PHE A 400 -10.94 3.24 -16.72
C PHE A 400 -10.83 1.71 -16.90
N VAL A 401 -10.59 1.01 -15.79
CA VAL A 401 -10.41 -0.43 -15.69
C VAL A 401 -11.65 -1.03 -15.01
N THR A 402 -12.17 -2.13 -15.57
CA THR A 402 -13.32 -2.82 -14.97
C THR A 402 -12.96 -3.45 -13.63
N ARG A 403 -13.93 -3.46 -12.72
CA ARG A 403 -13.84 -4.03 -11.38
C ARG A 403 -13.49 -5.51 -11.43
N ARG A 404 -14.07 -6.26 -12.37
CA ARG A 404 -13.68 -7.66 -12.60
C ARG A 404 -12.19 -7.82 -12.88
N LEU A 405 -11.61 -7.01 -13.77
CA LEU A 405 -10.17 -7.08 -14.07
C LEU A 405 -9.34 -6.70 -12.84
N LYS A 406 -9.75 -5.67 -12.09
CA LYS A 406 -9.12 -5.29 -10.82
C LYS A 406 -9.13 -6.47 -9.84
N GLU A 407 -10.27 -7.12 -9.62
CA GLU A 407 -10.37 -8.21 -8.63
C GLU A 407 -9.59 -9.48 -9.03
N VAL A 408 -9.52 -9.81 -10.33
CA VAL A 408 -8.67 -10.91 -10.82
C VAL A 408 -7.19 -10.61 -10.57
N VAL A 409 -6.75 -9.37 -10.84
CA VAL A 409 -5.38 -8.92 -10.53
C VAL A 409 -5.12 -8.91 -9.01
N ASN A 410 -6.07 -8.43 -8.21
CA ASN A 410 -5.96 -8.41 -6.75
C ASN A 410 -5.76 -9.83 -6.21
N GLN A 411 -6.57 -10.79 -6.70
CA GLN A 411 -6.42 -12.20 -6.34
C GLN A 411 -5.04 -12.75 -6.69
N LYS A 412 -4.50 -12.41 -7.86
CA LYS A 412 -3.14 -12.82 -8.22
C LYS A 412 -2.11 -12.30 -7.21
N ILE A 413 -2.15 -11.00 -6.90
CA ILE A 413 -1.18 -10.36 -5.97
C ILE A 413 -1.29 -10.96 -4.57
N PHE A 414 -2.50 -11.06 -4.00
CA PHE A 414 -2.66 -11.61 -2.66
C PHE A 414 -2.25 -13.08 -2.56
N ARG A 415 -2.42 -13.86 -3.64
CA ARG A 415 -1.95 -15.25 -3.72
C ARG A 415 -0.43 -15.35 -3.80
N LEU A 416 0.22 -14.48 -4.56
CA LEU A 416 1.68 -14.38 -4.61
C LEU A 416 2.28 -14.06 -3.24
N GLN A 417 1.63 -13.16 -2.49
CA GLN A 417 2.06 -12.79 -1.14
C GLN A 417 1.63 -13.76 -0.03
N ARG A 418 0.75 -14.72 -0.36
CA ARG A 418 0.12 -15.62 0.63
C ARG A 418 -0.61 -14.84 1.74
N CYS A 419 -1.29 -13.77 1.33
CA CYS A 419 -2.07 -12.90 2.21
C CYS A 419 -3.48 -13.48 2.44
N ARG A 420 -3.71 -14.08 3.61
CA ARG A 420 -4.99 -14.72 3.97
C ARG A 420 -6.17 -13.74 3.89
N TYR A 421 -6.02 -12.54 4.48
CA TYR A 421 -7.06 -11.50 4.45
C TYR A 421 -7.46 -11.18 3.01
N GLY A 422 -6.48 -10.86 2.17
CA GLY A 422 -6.71 -10.43 0.79
C GLY A 422 -7.34 -11.53 -0.06
N ILE A 423 -6.83 -12.77 0.02
CA ILE A 423 -7.39 -13.93 -0.70
C ILE A 423 -8.87 -14.12 -0.36
N ALA A 424 -9.20 -14.12 0.93
CA ALA A 424 -10.58 -14.33 1.39
C ALA A 424 -11.48 -13.14 1.03
N HIS A 425 -11.10 -11.93 1.43
CA HIS A 425 -11.94 -10.73 1.31
C HIS A 425 -12.19 -10.36 -0.17
N HIS A 426 -11.14 -10.29 -0.99
CA HIS A 426 -11.30 -10.01 -2.42
C HIS A 426 -11.88 -11.19 -3.20
N GLY A 427 -11.89 -12.39 -2.62
CA GLY A 427 -12.60 -13.53 -3.20
C GLY A 427 -14.10 -13.34 -3.12
N LEU A 428 -14.58 -12.73 -2.03
CA LEU A 428 -15.98 -12.34 -1.86
C LEU A 428 -16.35 -11.15 -2.74
N LEU A 429 -15.46 -10.17 -2.89
CA LEU A 429 -15.70 -9.03 -3.76
C LEU A 429 -15.77 -9.44 -5.24
N LEU A 430 -14.92 -10.37 -5.69
CA LEU A 430 -15.03 -10.97 -7.03
C LEU A 430 -16.36 -11.70 -7.22
N LEU A 431 -16.81 -12.47 -6.21
CA LEU A 431 -18.11 -13.14 -6.28
C LEU A 431 -19.26 -12.13 -6.36
N ASP A 432 -19.23 -11.07 -5.55
CA ASP A 432 -20.25 -10.01 -5.57
C ASP A 432 -20.30 -9.30 -6.94
N ASP A 433 -19.14 -9.10 -7.57
CA ASP A 433 -19.06 -8.54 -8.91
C ASP A 433 -19.70 -9.45 -9.97
N LEU A 434 -19.39 -10.75 -9.94
CA LEU A 434 -19.99 -11.74 -10.84
C LEU A 434 -21.48 -11.93 -10.61
N LEU A 435 -21.95 -11.82 -9.36
CA LEU A 435 -23.38 -11.82 -9.06
C LEU A 435 -24.07 -10.63 -9.74
N ARG A 436 -23.46 -9.44 -9.70
CA ARG A 436 -23.97 -8.25 -10.40
C ARG A 436 -23.96 -8.41 -11.92
N GLU A 437 -22.89 -8.95 -12.51
CA GLU A 437 -22.82 -9.26 -13.95
C GLU A 437 -23.97 -10.19 -14.41
N HIS A 438 -24.38 -11.12 -13.55
CA HIS A 438 -25.49 -12.04 -13.82
C HIS A 438 -26.87 -11.50 -13.40
N GLY A 439 -26.97 -10.24 -12.95
CA GLY A 439 -28.23 -9.62 -12.55
C GLY A 439 -28.82 -10.19 -11.25
N THR A 440 -27.98 -10.64 -10.32
CA THR A 440 -28.37 -11.15 -9.00
C THR A 440 -27.51 -10.51 -7.89
N GLY A 441 -27.66 -10.98 -6.65
CA GLY A 441 -26.99 -10.42 -5.48
C GLY A 441 -27.76 -9.23 -4.90
N THR A 442 -27.12 -8.07 -4.81
CA THR A 442 -27.75 -6.84 -4.27
C THR A 442 -28.77 -6.22 -5.23
N PHE A 443 -28.72 -6.57 -6.50
CA PHE A 443 -29.65 -6.10 -7.53
C PHE A 443 -30.29 -7.30 -8.21
N ARG A 444 -31.62 -7.37 -8.15
CA ARG A 444 -32.44 -8.34 -8.87
C ARG A 444 -33.41 -7.57 -9.78
N PRO A 445 -33.37 -7.79 -11.11
CA PRO A 445 -34.36 -7.23 -12.01
C PRO A 445 -35.78 -7.62 -11.57
N PRO A 446 -36.76 -6.70 -11.55
CA PRO A 446 -38.13 -7.01 -11.15
C PRO A 446 -38.79 -8.13 -11.97
N SER A 447 -38.32 -8.36 -13.20
CA SER A 447 -38.80 -9.39 -14.12
C SER A 447 -38.16 -10.76 -13.93
N MET A 448 -37.14 -10.90 -13.07
CA MET A 448 -36.41 -12.16 -12.89
C MET A 448 -37.18 -13.11 -11.96
N SER A 449 -37.47 -14.32 -12.42
CA SER A 449 -38.07 -15.38 -11.58
C SER A 449 -37.09 -15.93 -10.54
N ASP A 450 -37.59 -16.54 -9.47
CA ASP A 450 -36.72 -17.17 -8.45
C ASP A 450 -35.84 -18.28 -9.05
N ALA A 451 -36.37 -19.02 -10.03
CA ALA A 451 -35.64 -20.06 -10.73
C ALA A 451 -34.52 -19.49 -11.62
N ASP A 452 -34.76 -18.35 -12.27
CA ASP A 452 -33.74 -17.64 -13.04
C ASP A 452 -32.65 -17.06 -12.13
N GLU A 453 -33.04 -16.49 -10.99
CA GLU A 453 -32.09 -15.98 -9.99
C GLU A 453 -31.21 -17.10 -9.46
N ALA A 454 -31.78 -18.25 -9.10
CA ALA A 454 -31.02 -19.40 -8.61
C ALA A 454 -30.01 -19.90 -9.67
N ARG A 455 -30.41 -19.95 -10.95
CA ARG A 455 -29.51 -20.30 -12.05
C ARG A 455 -28.41 -19.25 -12.26
N ALA A 456 -28.75 -17.96 -12.20
CA ALA A 456 -27.80 -16.86 -12.32
C ALA A 456 -26.75 -16.89 -11.21
N ARG A 457 -27.20 -17.10 -9.96
CA ARG A 457 -26.35 -17.25 -8.78
C ARG A 457 -25.42 -18.46 -8.90
N ALA A 458 -25.94 -19.61 -9.32
CA ALA A 458 -25.13 -20.81 -9.52
C ALA A 458 -24.02 -20.59 -10.56
N ARG A 459 -24.33 -19.94 -11.69
CA ARG A 459 -23.32 -19.59 -12.71
C ARG A 459 -22.26 -18.62 -12.17
N ALA A 460 -22.67 -17.60 -11.42
CA ALA A 460 -21.75 -16.66 -10.79
C ALA A 460 -20.80 -17.36 -9.81
N GLN A 461 -21.33 -18.25 -8.97
CA GLN A 461 -20.56 -19.04 -8.00
C GLN A 461 -19.59 -20.01 -8.67
N GLU A 462 -20.03 -20.71 -9.72
CA GLU A 462 -19.18 -21.60 -10.52
C GLU A 462 -18.05 -20.82 -11.19
N ARG A 463 -18.37 -19.67 -11.80
CA ARG A 463 -17.39 -18.79 -12.43
C ARG A 463 -16.37 -18.26 -11.41
N ALA A 464 -16.83 -17.74 -10.29
CA ALA A 464 -15.97 -17.25 -9.21
C ALA A 464 -15.04 -18.36 -8.71
N SER A 465 -15.59 -19.54 -8.44
CA SER A 465 -14.83 -20.71 -7.98
C SER A 465 -13.75 -21.11 -8.98
N THR A 466 -14.07 -21.11 -10.27
CA THR A 466 -13.13 -21.46 -11.35
C THR A 466 -11.98 -20.44 -11.43
N LEU A 467 -12.31 -19.14 -11.44
CA LEU A 467 -11.30 -18.07 -11.46
C LEU A 467 -10.38 -18.15 -10.24
N LEU A 468 -10.95 -18.27 -9.04
CA LEU A 468 -10.18 -18.33 -7.79
C LEU A 468 -9.28 -19.56 -7.71
N THR A 469 -9.74 -20.70 -8.22
CA THR A 469 -8.97 -21.96 -8.24
C THR A 469 -7.73 -21.83 -9.11
N HIS A 470 -7.83 -21.12 -10.25
CA HIS A 470 -6.75 -21.01 -11.21
C HIS A 470 -5.92 -19.71 -11.13
N ALA A 471 -6.33 -18.72 -10.33
CA ALA A 471 -5.69 -17.39 -10.29
C ALA A 471 -4.19 -17.45 -9.92
N HIS A 472 -3.77 -18.36 -9.04
CA HIS A 472 -2.35 -18.50 -8.69
C HIS A 472 -1.51 -19.00 -9.88
N SER A 473 -2.04 -19.98 -10.63
CA SER A 473 -1.38 -20.63 -11.76
C SER A 473 -2.06 -20.27 -13.09
N HIS A 474 -2.35 -18.98 -13.29
CA HIS A 474 -3.18 -18.50 -14.40
C HIS A 474 -2.66 -18.86 -15.80
N ARG A 475 -1.34 -19.04 -15.95
CA ARG A 475 -0.71 -19.48 -17.21
C ARG A 475 -1.03 -20.93 -17.57
N GLN A 476 -1.35 -21.76 -16.57
CA GLN A 476 -1.73 -23.18 -16.74
C GLN A 476 -3.25 -23.38 -16.75
N ALA A 477 -4.02 -22.31 -16.55
CA ALA A 477 -5.47 -22.40 -16.53
C ALA A 477 -6.02 -22.83 -17.90
N PRO A 478 -7.01 -23.74 -17.96
CA PRO A 478 -7.66 -24.15 -19.21
C PRO A 478 -8.15 -22.97 -20.05
N GLU A 479 -8.32 -23.19 -21.35
CA GLU A 479 -8.89 -22.20 -22.26
C GLU A 479 -10.30 -21.75 -21.78
N GLY A 480 -10.64 -20.48 -21.95
CA GLY A 480 -11.91 -19.91 -21.49
C GLY A 480 -11.99 -19.59 -19.99
N VAL A 481 -11.05 -20.03 -19.16
CA VAL A 481 -11.02 -19.63 -17.75
C VAL A 481 -10.72 -18.14 -17.60
N PHE A 482 -9.64 -17.66 -18.22
CA PHE A 482 -9.29 -16.24 -18.25
C PHE A 482 -9.27 -15.71 -19.68
N SER A 483 -9.74 -14.49 -19.87
CA SER A 483 -9.59 -13.75 -21.12
C SER A 483 -8.10 -13.45 -21.40
N ALA A 484 -7.80 -13.07 -22.64
CA ALA A 484 -6.43 -12.67 -23.01
C ALA A 484 -5.94 -11.49 -22.15
N LEU A 485 -6.81 -10.50 -21.93
CA LEU A 485 -6.52 -9.34 -21.08
C LEU A 485 -6.27 -9.75 -19.62
N GLU A 486 -7.13 -10.58 -19.03
CA GLU A 486 -6.97 -11.07 -17.66
C GLU A 486 -5.63 -11.81 -17.47
N ARG A 487 -5.22 -12.65 -18.44
CA ARG A 487 -3.94 -13.40 -18.36
C ARG A 487 -2.72 -12.49 -18.43
N VAL A 488 -2.74 -11.51 -19.32
CA VAL A 488 -1.61 -10.59 -19.48
C VAL A 488 -1.53 -9.64 -18.28
N ALA A 489 -2.67 -9.13 -17.79
CA ALA A 489 -2.71 -8.29 -16.60
C ALA A 489 -2.20 -9.02 -15.34
N MET A 490 -2.59 -10.29 -15.12
CA MET A 490 -2.04 -11.10 -14.03
C MET A 490 -0.55 -11.39 -14.20
N SER A 491 -0.06 -11.53 -15.44
CA SER A 491 1.37 -11.75 -15.70
C SER A 491 2.18 -10.48 -15.43
N TRP A 492 1.64 -9.30 -15.77
CA TRP A 492 2.26 -8.02 -15.44
C TRP A 492 2.25 -7.76 -13.93
N ALA A 493 1.14 -8.07 -13.24
CA ALA A 493 1.06 -8.00 -11.78
C ALA A 493 2.10 -8.91 -11.10
N GLU A 494 2.31 -10.13 -11.63
CA GLU A 494 3.35 -11.03 -11.15
C GLU A 494 4.74 -10.44 -11.29
N GLU A 495 5.08 -9.85 -12.45
CA GLU A 495 6.38 -9.21 -12.67
C GLU A 495 6.57 -7.97 -11.79
N LEU A 496 5.54 -7.13 -11.63
CA LEU A 496 5.57 -5.95 -10.77
C LEU A 496 5.90 -6.31 -9.32
N VAL A 497 5.31 -7.40 -8.81
CA VAL A 497 5.52 -7.81 -7.42
C VAL A 497 6.84 -8.57 -7.25
N THR A 498 7.21 -9.44 -8.19
CA THR A 498 8.42 -10.30 -8.09
C THR A 498 9.70 -9.57 -8.49
N ARG A 499 9.64 -8.76 -9.54
CA ARG A 499 10.79 -8.12 -10.22
C ARG A 499 10.41 -6.69 -10.65
N PRO A 500 10.04 -5.82 -9.71
CA PRO A 500 9.49 -4.48 -10.00
C PRO A 500 10.36 -3.68 -10.98
N HIS A 501 11.69 -3.74 -10.82
CA HIS A 501 12.68 -3.06 -11.66
C HIS A 501 12.67 -3.46 -13.15
N GLU A 502 12.02 -4.56 -13.53
CA GLU A 502 11.89 -5.03 -14.92
C GLU A 502 10.44 -5.07 -15.43
N ALA A 503 9.45 -4.75 -14.58
CA ALA A 503 8.03 -4.90 -14.90
C ALA A 503 7.60 -4.12 -16.15
N TYR A 504 8.26 -3.00 -16.45
CA TYR A 504 8.02 -2.22 -17.67
C TYR A 504 8.24 -3.02 -18.97
N ARG A 505 9.07 -4.07 -18.95
CA ARG A 505 9.33 -4.90 -20.14
C ARG A 505 8.12 -5.70 -20.60
N MET A 506 7.15 -5.93 -19.72
CA MET A 506 5.93 -6.67 -20.02
C MET A 506 4.74 -5.77 -20.35
N GLU A 507 4.89 -4.45 -20.19
CA GLU A 507 3.78 -3.49 -20.36
C GLU A 507 3.22 -3.49 -21.79
N GLN A 508 4.07 -3.60 -22.83
CA GLN A 508 3.60 -3.61 -24.22
C GLN A 508 2.56 -4.70 -24.50
N GLY A 509 2.73 -5.90 -23.91
CA GLY A 509 1.75 -6.98 -24.09
C GLY A 509 0.39 -6.63 -23.50
N LEU A 510 0.37 -5.91 -22.37
CA LEU A 510 -0.86 -5.45 -21.72
C LEU A 510 -1.52 -4.34 -22.53
N ARG A 511 -0.73 -3.37 -23.02
CA ARG A 511 -1.19 -2.32 -23.92
C ARG A 511 -1.92 -2.88 -25.13
N ASP A 512 -1.32 -3.88 -25.80
CA ASP A 512 -1.91 -4.51 -26.97
C ASP A 512 -3.23 -5.25 -26.62
N ALA A 513 -3.31 -5.84 -25.43
CA ALA A 513 -4.53 -6.52 -24.97
C ALA A 513 -5.65 -5.53 -24.64
N LEU A 514 -5.32 -4.41 -23.98
CA LEU A 514 -6.25 -3.33 -23.67
C LEU A 514 -6.78 -2.67 -24.95
N ASP A 515 -5.92 -2.37 -25.92
CA ASP A 515 -6.35 -1.78 -27.20
C ASP A 515 -7.37 -2.69 -27.92
N ARG A 516 -7.09 -4.00 -28.00
CA ARG A 516 -8.01 -4.96 -28.61
C ARG A 516 -9.36 -5.03 -27.89
N GLU A 517 -9.34 -5.13 -26.56
CA GLU A 517 -10.58 -5.20 -25.75
C GLU A 517 -11.39 -3.91 -25.90
N ASN A 518 -10.74 -2.74 -25.77
CA ASN A 518 -11.41 -1.45 -25.90
C ASN A 518 -12.06 -1.28 -27.27
N ARG A 519 -11.37 -1.66 -28.36
CA ARG A 519 -11.96 -1.60 -29.72
C ARG A 519 -13.19 -2.51 -29.84
N HIS A 520 -13.13 -3.70 -29.24
CA HIS A 520 -14.27 -4.61 -29.21
C HIS A 520 -15.46 -4.01 -28.43
N GLU A 521 -15.23 -3.56 -27.21
CA GLU A 521 -16.27 -2.97 -26.35
C GLU A 521 -16.89 -1.71 -26.95
N LEU A 522 -16.07 -0.86 -27.59
CA LEU A 522 -16.54 0.35 -28.27
C LEU A 522 -17.39 0.02 -29.50
N TYR A 523 -16.95 -0.94 -30.33
CA TYR A 523 -17.74 -1.41 -31.47
C TYR A 523 -19.08 -2.02 -31.03
N ALA A 524 -19.08 -2.76 -29.91
CA ALA A 524 -20.26 -3.36 -29.34
C ALA A 524 -21.19 -2.37 -28.58
N GLY A 525 -20.76 -1.11 -28.42
CA GLY A 525 -21.50 -0.11 -27.64
C GLY A 525 -21.52 -0.37 -26.13
N LEU A 526 -20.61 -1.21 -25.64
CA LEU A 526 -20.47 -1.57 -24.22
C LEU A 526 -19.64 -0.56 -23.44
N ARG A 527 -18.84 0.26 -24.13
CA ARG A 527 -18.00 1.31 -23.54
C ARG A 527 -18.26 2.64 -24.23
N ARG A 528 -18.11 3.74 -23.48
CA ARG A 528 -18.07 5.10 -24.01
C ARG A 528 -16.62 5.58 -24.15
N LEU A 529 -16.31 6.25 -25.26
CA LEU A 529 -15.00 6.90 -25.46
C LEU A 529 -15.11 8.40 -25.23
N ASP A 530 -14.18 8.94 -24.45
CA ASP A 530 -14.05 10.38 -24.27
C ASP A 530 -13.19 10.97 -25.40
N THR A 531 -13.80 11.70 -26.32
CA THR A 531 -13.11 12.38 -27.44
C THR A 531 -12.97 13.89 -27.21
N SER A 532 -13.36 14.39 -26.04
CA SER A 532 -13.47 15.83 -25.76
C SER A 532 -12.11 16.54 -25.77
N LEU A 533 -11.02 15.82 -25.46
CA LEU A 533 -9.67 16.38 -25.36
C LEU A 533 -8.87 16.32 -26.68
N ASP A 534 -9.33 15.56 -27.68
CA ASP A 534 -8.58 15.34 -28.93
C ASP A 534 -9.17 16.09 -30.13
N GLY A 535 -10.03 17.08 -29.89
CA GLY A 535 -10.75 17.74 -30.99
C GLY A 535 -11.59 16.77 -31.81
N GLY A 536 -12.02 15.64 -31.23
CA GLY A 536 -12.77 14.60 -31.92
C GLY A 536 -11.95 13.50 -32.59
N ASP A 537 -10.61 13.50 -32.47
CA ASP A 537 -9.77 12.39 -32.97
C ASP A 537 -9.97 11.12 -32.13
N VAL A 538 -10.63 10.15 -32.76
CA VAL A 538 -10.99 8.86 -32.14
C VAL A 538 -9.75 8.01 -31.86
N GLU A 539 -8.74 8.01 -32.72
CA GLU A 539 -7.55 7.16 -32.52
C GLU A 539 -6.67 7.72 -31.40
N ALA A 540 -6.54 9.05 -31.31
CA ALA A 540 -5.89 9.72 -30.18
C ALA A 540 -6.63 9.45 -28.85
N ALA A 541 -7.97 9.53 -28.86
CA ALA A 541 -8.80 9.20 -27.69
C ALA A 541 -8.63 7.74 -27.24
N HIS A 542 -8.55 6.80 -28.20
CA HIS A 542 -8.29 5.39 -27.93
C HIS A 542 -6.95 5.18 -27.23
N LYS A 543 -5.89 5.77 -27.80
CA LYS A 543 -4.54 5.68 -27.23
C LYS A 543 -4.51 6.23 -25.79
N ARG A 544 -5.15 7.38 -25.56
CA ARG A 544 -5.26 7.96 -24.21
C ARG A 544 -6.02 7.06 -23.25
N LEU A 545 -7.12 6.44 -23.67
CA LEU A 545 -7.85 5.50 -22.81
C LEU A 545 -6.93 4.35 -22.36
N VAL A 546 -6.11 3.80 -23.26
CA VAL A 546 -5.14 2.76 -22.90
C VAL A 546 -4.07 3.28 -21.92
N ASP A 547 -3.58 4.51 -22.12
CA ASP A 547 -2.62 5.16 -21.21
C ASP A 547 -3.21 5.35 -19.81
N HIS A 548 -4.47 5.81 -19.70
CA HIS A 548 -5.19 5.91 -18.43
C HIS A 548 -5.37 4.55 -17.74
N GLN A 549 -5.72 3.51 -18.50
CA GLN A 549 -5.87 2.14 -17.96
C GLN A 549 -4.56 1.56 -17.45
N LEU A 550 -3.44 1.81 -18.15
CA LEU A 550 -2.12 1.36 -17.71
C LEU A 550 -1.68 2.06 -16.42
N ALA A 551 -1.91 3.38 -16.34
CA ALA A 551 -1.65 4.14 -15.13
C ALA A 551 -2.51 3.63 -13.96
N GLU A 552 -3.80 3.40 -14.18
CA GLU A 552 -4.72 2.89 -13.17
C GLU A 552 -4.36 1.47 -12.71
N LEU A 553 -4.06 0.56 -13.64
CA LEU A 553 -3.62 -0.80 -13.30
C LEU A 553 -2.30 -0.78 -12.51
N ALA A 554 -1.31 0.04 -12.90
CA ALA A 554 -0.07 0.17 -12.13
C ALA A 554 -0.34 0.62 -10.69
N MET A 555 -1.25 1.60 -10.51
CA MET A 555 -1.65 2.09 -9.19
C MET A 555 -2.40 1.03 -8.37
N VAL A 556 -3.37 0.34 -8.96
CA VAL A 556 -4.08 -0.76 -8.31
C VAL A 556 -3.10 -1.83 -7.86
N MET A 557 -2.23 -2.30 -8.77
CA MET A 557 -1.27 -3.36 -8.48
C MET A 557 -0.27 -2.98 -7.38
N GLY A 558 0.31 -1.77 -7.47
CA GLY A 558 1.22 -1.28 -6.42
C GLY A 558 0.53 -1.12 -5.07
N HIS A 559 -0.67 -0.52 -5.05
CA HIS A 559 -1.42 -0.32 -3.82
C HIS A 559 -1.80 -1.64 -3.16
N VAL A 560 -2.25 -2.62 -3.94
CA VAL A 560 -2.65 -3.95 -3.47
C VAL A 560 -1.44 -4.77 -3.00
N ASP A 561 -0.28 -4.63 -3.66
CA ASP A 561 0.99 -5.17 -3.15
C ASP A 561 1.30 -4.61 -1.76
N GLY A 562 1.15 -3.30 -1.56
CA GLY A 562 1.32 -2.68 -0.25
C GLY A 562 0.31 -3.14 0.80
N LEU A 563 -0.99 -3.19 0.46
CA LEU A 563 -2.05 -3.63 1.36
C LEU A 563 -1.84 -5.07 1.84
N GLY A 564 -1.52 -6.00 0.94
CA GLY A 564 -1.33 -7.39 1.35
C GLY A 564 -0.11 -7.59 2.25
N ARG A 565 0.92 -6.74 2.14
CA ARG A 565 2.04 -6.68 3.09
C ARG A 565 1.62 -6.14 4.46
N VAL A 566 0.80 -5.08 4.49
CA VAL A 566 0.20 -4.56 5.75
C VAL A 566 -0.61 -5.63 6.45
N PHE A 567 -1.53 -6.28 5.73
CA PHE A 567 -2.41 -7.29 6.31
C PHE A 567 -1.63 -8.49 6.84
N THR A 568 -0.55 -8.88 6.15
CA THR A 568 0.33 -9.96 6.59
C THR A 568 1.14 -9.57 7.82
N LEU A 569 1.81 -8.42 7.81
CA LEU A 569 2.71 -8.00 8.90
C LEU A 569 1.97 -7.59 10.17
N LEU A 570 0.75 -7.06 10.04
CA LEU A 570 -0.09 -6.73 11.19
C LEU A 570 -1.02 -7.86 11.60
N ARG A 571 -0.96 -9.00 10.91
CA ARG A 571 -1.81 -10.19 11.13
C ARG A 571 -3.30 -9.85 11.16
N LEU A 572 -3.77 -9.03 10.21
CA LEU A 572 -5.20 -8.78 10.10
C LEU A 572 -5.87 -10.10 9.66
N GLY A 573 -6.67 -10.70 10.54
CA GLY A 573 -7.53 -11.83 10.17
C GLY A 573 -8.62 -11.38 9.20
N SER A 574 -9.12 -12.24 8.30
CA SER A 574 -10.16 -11.87 7.33
C SER A 574 -11.38 -11.24 8.00
N GLU A 575 -12.06 -10.33 7.31
CA GLU A 575 -13.36 -9.87 7.78
C GLU A 575 -14.28 -11.06 8.03
N GLU A 576 -15.07 -11.00 9.10
CA GLU A 576 -16.29 -11.80 9.11
C GLU A 576 -17.13 -11.29 7.93
N PRO A 577 -17.76 -12.15 7.12
CA PRO A 577 -18.63 -11.70 6.05
C PRO A 577 -19.58 -10.67 6.63
N VAL A 578 -19.47 -9.43 6.16
CA VAL A 578 -20.52 -8.44 6.35
C VAL A 578 -21.75 -9.16 5.84
N GLN A 579 -22.70 -9.43 6.74
CA GLN A 579 -23.94 -10.13 6.42
C GLN A 579 -24.52 -9.47 5.17
N ALA A 580 -24.22 -10.03 3.99
CA ALA A 580 -25.03 -9.89 2.82
C ALA A 580 -26.37 -10.41 3.31
N ARG A 581 -27.29 -9.47 3.52
CA ARG A 581 -28.48 -9.64 4.37
C ARG A 581 -29.10 -11.02 4.13
N GLN A 582 -29.31 -11.73 5.24
CA GLN A 582 -30.04 -13.01 5.38
C GLN A 582 -29.26 -14.28 5.00
N GLN A 583 -28.46 -14.79 5.94
CA GLN A 583 -28.74 -16.05 6.64
C GLN A 583 -27.76 -16.17 7.82
N GLU A 584 -28.29 -16.46 9.01
CA GLU A 584 -27.49 -16.76 10.19
C GLU A 584 -26.80 -18.11 9.99
N GLY A 585 -25.48 -18.08 9.81
CA GLY A 585 -24.65 -19.26 9.67
C GLY A 585 -23.20 -18.86 9.43
N SER A 586 -22.27 -19.51 10.15
CA SER A 586 -20.82 -19.27 10.18
C SER A 586 -20.25 -18.65 8.90
N GLY A 587 -19.60 -17.50 9.06
CA GLY A 587 -19.04 -16.65 8.00
C GLY A 587 -17.86 -17.23 7.21
N SER A 588 -18.01 -18.41 6.64
CA SER A 588 -17.03 -19.05 5.75
C SER A 588 -17.36 -18.73 4.28
N PRO A 589 -16.36 -18.57 3.38
CA PRO A 589 -16.56 -18.53 1.92
C PRO A 589 -17.46 -19.67 1.38
N ARG A 590 -17.47 -20.80 2.09
CA ARG A 590 -18.32 -21.97 1.83
C ARG A 590 -19.82 -21.67 2.04
N ALA A 591 -20.16 -20.79 2.99
CA ALA A 591 -21.54 -20.33 3.22
C ALA A 591 -22.06 -19.41 2.09
N LEU A 592 -21.15 -18.84 1.30
CA LEU A 592 -21.47 -18.00 0.13
C LEU A 592 -21.49 -18.80 -1.19
N GLY A 593 -21.28 -20.12 -1.12
CA GLY A 593 -21.37 -21.04 -2.24
C GLY A 593 -20.11 -21.14 -3.12
N LEU A 594 -18.94 -20.72 -2.61
CA LEU A 594 -17.67 -21.01 -3.28
C LEU A 594 -17.27 -22.48 -3.14
N SER A 595 -16.63 -23.03 -4.17
CA SER A 595 -16.26 -24.45 -4.22
C SER A 595 -15.19 -24.82 -3.19
N LEU A 596 -15.23 -26.08 -2.74
CA LEU A 596 -14.19 -26.69 -1.89
C LEU A 596 -12.79 -26.60 -2.51
N ALA A 597 -12.70 -26.70 -3.84
CA ALA A 597 -11.43 -26.58 -4.55
C ALA A 597 -10.82 -25.19 -4.36
N SER A 598 -11.62 -24.13 -4.55
CA SER A 598 -11.14 -22.75 -4.42
C SER A 598 -10.68 -22.42 -3.00
N THR A 599 -11.39 -22.93 -1.98
CA THR A 599 -11.02 -22.76 -0.57
C THR A 599 -9.78 -23.57 -0.21
N THR A 600 -9.67 -24.81 -0.70
CA THR A 600 -8.52 -25.68 -0.46
C THR A 600 -7.24 -25.09 -1.07
N VAL A 601 -7.31 -24.60 -2.32
CA VAL A 601 -6.16 -23.90 -2.94
C VAL A 601 -5.77 -22.68 -2.11
N GLY A 602 -6.75 -21.86 -1.71
CA GLY A 602 -6.50 -20.69 -0.87
C GLY A 602 -5.79 -21.05 0.43
N GLU A 603 -6.25 -22.09 1.12
CA GLU A 603 -5.69 -22.53 2.40
C GLU A 603 -4.28 -23.10 2.26
N LEU A 604 -4.04 -23.97 1.28
CA LEU A 604 -2.72 -24.54 1.03
C LEU A 604 -1.67 -23.48 0.67
N LEU A 605 -2.06 -22.43 -0.06
CA LEU A 605 -1.18 -21.31 -0.36
C LEU A 605 -0.75 -20.55 0.90
N VAL A 606 -1.65 -20.35 1.87
CA VAL A 606 -1.35 -19.60 3.10
C VAL A 606 -0.79 -20.47 4.22
N ASN A 607 -0.71 -21.79 4.01
CA ASN A 607 -0.26 -22.79 4.96
C ASN A 607 0.70 -23.79 4.28
N PRO A 608 1.95 -23.40 4.01
CA PRO A 608 2.90 -24.24 3.28
C PRO A 608 3.21 -25.55 4.00
N ARG A 609 3.22 -25.56 5.33
CA ARG A 609 3.42 -26.80 6.11
C ARG A 609 2.30 -27.81 5.90
N ALA A 610 1.04 -27.36 5.83
CA ALA A 610 -0.06 -28.24 5.44
C ALA A 610 0.11 -28.73 3.99
N ASN A 611 0.54 -27.85 3.07
CA ASN A 611 0.81 -28.22 1.69
C ASN A 611 1.91 -29.28 1.56
N ASP A 612 3.03 -29.10 2.26
CA ASP A 612 4.14 -30.06 2.24
C ASP A 612 3.68 -31.44 2.70
N ARG A 613 2.90 -31.51 3.79
CA ARG A 613 2.29 -32.76 4.24
C ARG A 613 1.34 -33.38 3.21
N VAL A 614 0.49 -32.59 2.57
CA VAL A 614 -0.38 -33.09 1.49
C VAL A 614 0.46 -33.69 0.36
N LEU A 615 1.54 -33.01 -0.05
CA LEU A 615 2.42 -33.48 -1.11
C LEU A 615 3.14 -34.78 -0.71
N GLU A 616 3.66 -34.87 0.51
CA GLU A 616 4.26 -36.09 1.05
C GLU A 616 3.27 -37.26 1.06
N GLN A 617 2.04 -37.03 1.50
CA GLN A 617 0.97 -38.03 1.52
C GLN A 617 0.61 -38.51 0.12
N LEU A 618 0.44 -37.59 -0.84
CA LEU A 618 0.19 -37.94 -2.25
C LEU A 618 1.36 -38.75 -2.84
N GLN A 619 2.60 -38.39 -2.52
CA GLN A 619 3.79 -39.12 -2.96
C GLN A 619 3.89 -40.51 -2.34
N SER A 620 3.38 -40.69 -1.12
CA SER A 620 3.30 -42.00 -0.46
C SER A 620 2.19 -42.91 -1.01
N GLY A 621 1.38 -42.41 -1.95
CA GLY A 621 0.31 -43.16 -2.60
C GLY A 621 -1.07 -42.97 -1.98
N GLU A 622 -1.25 -42.02 -1.04
CA GLU A 622 -2.58 -41.70 -0.52
C GLU A 622 -3.48 -41.18 -1.64
N THR A 623 -4.68 -41.76 -1.75
CA THR A 623 -5.65 -41.43 -2.81
C THR A 623 -6.70 -40.42 -2.36
N SER A 624 -6.82 -40.15 -1.05
CA SER A 624 -7.74 -39.16 -0.50
C SER A 624 -7.17 -38.59 0.80
N ILE A 625 -7.11 -37.26 0.88
CA ILE A 625 -6.53 -36.50 1.99
C ILE A 625 -7.54 -35.46 2.45
N PHE A 626 -7.83 -35.48 3.75
CA PHE A 626 -8.67 -34.48 4.41
C PHE A 626 -7.92 -33.91 5.61
N ILE A 627 -7.75 -32.58 5.63
CA ILE A 627 -7.15 -31.86 6.77
C ILE A 627 -8.25 -30.98 7.39
N PRO A 628 -8.70 -31.28 8.62
CA PRO A 628 -9.72 -30.49 9.30
C PRO A 628 -9.15 -29.17 9.83
N ALA A 629 -10.03 -28.17 10.06
CA ALA A 629 -9.61 -26.83 10.46
C ALA A 629 -8.75 -26.82 11.74
N THR A 630 -9.03 -27.72 12.69
CA THR A 630 -8.28 -27.87 13.95
C THR A 630 -6.82 -28.25 13.74
N GLU A 631 -6.52 -28.97 12.66
CA GLU A 631 -5.17 -29.35 12.29
C GLU A 631 -4.48 -28.23 11.51
N THR A 632 -5.22 -27.56 10.62
CA THR A 632 -4.74 -26.41 9.85
C THR A 632 -4.22 -25.27 10.75
N VAL A 633 -4.84 -25.03 11.92
CA VAL A 633 -4.35 -24.05 12.92
C VAL A 633 -2.93 -24.36 13.38
N ARG A 634 -2.62 -25.64 13.60
CA ARG A 634 -1.33 -26.07 14.16
C ARG A 634 -0.17 -25.90 13.18
N THR A 635 -0.47 -25.89 11.88
CA THR A 635 0.51 -25.76 10.82
C THR A 635 0.61 -24.35 10.25
N GLY A 636 -0.22 -23.41 10.73
CA GLY A 636 -0.20 -22.01 10.29
C GLY A 636 1.18 -21.36 10.43
N GLU A 637 1.50 -20.43 9.53
CA GLU A 637 2.78 -19.71 9.55
C GLU A 637 2.91 -18.69 10.69
N PHE A 638 1.84 -18.45 11.44
CA PHE A 638 1.74 -17.45 12.51
C PHE A 638 1.17 -18.04 13.78
#